data_AF-A0A2V6F884-F1
#
_entry.id   AF-A0A2V6F884-F1
#
_cell.length_a   1.000
_cell.length_b   1.000
_cell.length_c   1.000
_cell.angle_alpha   90.00
_cell.angle_beta   90.00
_cell.angle_gamma   90.00
#
_symmetry.space_group_name_H-M   'P 1'
#
loop_
_entity.id
_entity.type
_entity.pdbx_description
1 polymer ?
#
loop_
_entity_poly.entity_id
_entity_poly.type
_entity_poly.pdbx_seq_one_letter_code
_entity_poly.pdbx_strand_id
1 'polypeptide(L)'
;MTVISGSARLFFRYALCAQAVINVVAQSQVIYVNRSASGPQTNGQSWSTAYRSVQAALADAAAGDEIRVAAGTYFGTIQLKEGVALYGGFAGTETNRTQRDWNVHRTILDGQRSNNVAVVPATSTLATRLDGFSIQNGAADYGAGIYCAGGSPVLANNTIVRNNSTGIVGGSGILADTALDLAWQTPLSFFTSVAERLLETKGLRIGNIPIYPTNGYSADVHRLLQIAANLYDATTNRGASYPFYPTVFRPVFTNDAGNIRICGFVEAENADFMTNRWLDLGLDEDRAALSDDFVRSNANVFGQAIVVGAKKGLPNFNEVSLETDVLVARRLQAAKPSPQSPAVTYQQSYELTISNSFGVEAWNSYTQAFPRPLELRVTNHFQARLVSSNQSPPVVLASFDTVLGSSTNLDSTNLWNAMELRVPLSGQVTLVPDSALFYSPPYLRPLTSSNISYDATPGFPVPQLTVLVAQRLQYILVDQSSGRVLDLVNLDGLVTGMDVDRFLAGSTNAPDSGSRAGMFWLTNRDTSTSMTWGITNQIYVASEDVLSNGEWNDYTLTPIAGSQKEKAIDGFRKFLGLPPLFDPADTNPPPGLVMQVPFTPARRLSQALWWQANDPLVHYHFADLFDPVFTDTNNVLVLLPRQSPPTSNLGFLNHRYRPWGGSAGTEPNASSFDRAIKDRLIRQSDDWDFPSETTANLNWLDRVHRGTPWQTIYFGSSVEPVQNWTRWSGNAATHPTNDWQLIQLFLNRSLGLDPASVSGASPLLVNNTIAANSGSANGAIYIAPGSTPALVNNIVAFNSNGVFKQGAETVIARTNCVFANGPFDYYGLSAGVGDIAADPEFVSPASGNFDLLATSLCIDAGDDSVFSAAWLLDEPARRQGAQVEIGAYELSPSSPGVITDVFGDSSGGPFEFKLMAFTGRRFAIETSANLVDWVSVTTNSTADGFFSFSDPAAAGSNERFYRARLVP
;
A
#
# COMPACT_ATOMS: atom_id res chain seq x y z
N MET A 1 -24.48 22.88 -57.69
CA MET A 1 -23.18 23.33 -58.23
C MET A 1 -22.63 24.34 -57.25
N THR A 2 -21.56 23.96 -56.52
CA THR A 2 -20.64 24.83 -55.74
C THR A 2 -21.24 25.49 -54.47
N VAL A 3 -21.09 24.93 -53.25
CA VAL A 3 -19.95 24.99 -52.28
C VAL A 3 -19.92 26.40 -51.61
N ILE A 4 -20.08 26.64 -50.30
CA ILE A 4 -19.48 26.07 -49.07
C ILE A 4 -20.48 26.23 -47.88
N SER A 5 -20.64 25.22 -47.03
CA SER A 5 -21.20 25.36 -45.67
C SER A 5 -20.24 24.75 -44.65
N GLY A 6 -19.98 25.48 -43.57
CA GLY A 6 -19.12 24.99 -42.49
C GLY A 6 -18.78 26.08 -41.49
N SER A 7 -19.70 26.38 -40.57
CA SER A 7 -19.45 26.97 -39.24
C SER A 7 -20.79 27.17 -38.50
N ALA A 8 -21.33 26.11 -37.91
CA ALA A 8 -22.47 26.20 -36.99
C ALA A 8 -22.21 25.26 -35.82
N ARG A 9 -21.44 25.72 -34.83
CA ARG A 9 -21.35 25.21 -33.44
C ARG A 9 -20.48 26.14 -32.59
N LEU A 10 -20.85 27.41 -32.57
CA LEU A 10 -20.51 28.37 -31.52
C LEU A 10 -21.78 29.20 -31.34
N PHE A 11 -22.15 29.54 -30.11
CA PHE A 11 -23.43 30.19 -29.72
C PHE A 11 -24.64 29.28 -29.51
N PHE A 12 -24.56 28.43 -28.48
CA PHE A 12 -25.76 28.02 -27.74
C PHE A 12 -25.46 27.79 -26.26
N ARG A 13 -24.97 28.82 -25.54
CA ARG A 13 -24.93 28.87 -24.05
C ARG A 13 -24.99 30.32 -23.49
N TYR A 14 -25.82 31.18 -24.08
CA TYR A 14 -26.17 32.48 -23.49
C TYR A 14 -27.67 32.74 -23.68
N ALA A 15 -28.52 32.05 -22.92
CA ALA A 15 -29.90 32.45 -22.61
C ALA A 15 -30.63 31.32 -21.86
N LEU A 16 -30.29 31.10 -20.59
CA LEU A 16 -31.17 30.50 -19.57
C LEU A 16 -30.55 30.70 -18.18
N CYS A 17 -30.21 31.95 -17.87
CA CYS A 17 -29.96 32.45 -16.51
C CYS A 17 -30.75 33.74 -16.36
N ALA A 18 -32.07 33.62 -16.30
CA ALA A 18 -32.97 34.71 -15.92
C ALA A 18 -34.23 34.13 -15.27
N GLN A 19 -34.03 33.34 -14.21
CA GLN A 19 -35.06 33.09 -13.21
C GLN A 19 -34.42 33.31 -11.85
N ALA A 20 -35.02 34.24 -11.11
CA ALA A 20 -34.50 34.90 -9.92
C ALA A 20 -33.90 33.92 -8.90
N VAL A 21 -32.57 33.86 -8.85
CA VAL A 21 -31.87 33.56 -7.61
C VAL A 21 -31.97 34.84 -6.81
N ILE A 22 -32.80 34.83 -5.76
CA ILE A 22 -32.57 35.72 -4.63
C ILE A 22 -31.17 35.34 -4.15
N ASN A 23 -30.17 36.13 -4.53
CA ASN A 23 -28.86 36.09 -3.91
C ASN A 23 -29.09 36.48 -2.46
N VAL A 24 -29.35 35.49 -1.61
CA VAL A 24 -28.97 35.61 -0.21
C VAL A 24 -27.45 35.69 -0.28
N VAL A 25 -26.91 36.91 -0.27
CA VAL A 25 -25.52 37.12 0.10
C VAL A 25 -25.43 36.50 1.48
N ALA A 26 -24.83 35.31 1.58
CA ALA A 26 -24.51 34.73 2.87
C ALA A 26 -23.67 35.78 3.61
N GLN A 27 -24.22 36.31 4.69
CA GLN A 27 -23.56 37.32 5.49
C GLN A 27 -22.33 36.65 6.11
N SER A 28 -21.14 37.15 5.80
CA SER A 28 -19.87 36.73 6.42
C SER A 28 -20.06 36.60 7.94
N GLN A 29 -19.79 35.42 8.48
CA GLN A 29 -19.94 35.13 9.89
C GLN A 29 -18.60 35.13 10.61
N VAL A 30 -18.63 35.48 11.90
CA VAL A 30 -17.50 35.31 12.82
C VAL A 30 -17.73 34.04 13.61
N ILE A 31 -16.80 33.10 13.48
CA ILE A 31 -16.81 31.81 14.16
C ILE A 31 -15.71 31.82 15.23
N TYR A 32 -16.07 31.50 16.47
CA TYR A 32 -15.17 31.52 17.61
C TYR A 32 -14.63 30.14 17.94
N VAL A 33 -13.33 30.06 18.23
CA VAL A 33 -12.63 28.84 18.67
C VAL A 33 -11.93 29.13 19.99
N ASN A 34 -12.21 28.32 20.99
CA ASN A 34 -11.53 28.35 22.28
C ASN A 34 -11.50 26.94 22.85
N ARG A 35 -10.29 26.36 22.92
CA ARG A 35 -10.10 25.01 23.48
C ARG A 35 -10.62 24.86 24.92
N SER A 36 -10.59 25.95 25.68
CA SER A 36 -11.04 26.01 27.08
C SER A 36 -12.53 26.29 27.23
N ALA A 37 -13.29 26.40 26.13
CA ALA A 37 -14.73 26.65 26.19
C ALA A 37 -15.47 25.51 26.92
N SER A 38 -16.13 25.85 28.03
CA SER A 38 -16.84 24.90 28.90
C SER A 38 -18.36 24.86 28.67
N GLY A 39 -18.87 25.61 27.69
CA GLY A 39 -20.30 25.66 27.38
C GLY A 39 -20.87 24.28 26.96
N PRO A 40 -22.15 24.00 27.27
CA PRO A 40 -22.80 22.73 26.90
C PRO A 40 -23.09 22.62 25.39
N GLN A 41 -22.99 23.73 24.66
CA GLN A 41 -23.14 23.81 23.20
C GLN A 41 -21.83 24.32 22.58
N THR A 42 -21.42 23.73 21.46
CA THR A 42 -20.25 24.14 20.68
C THR A 42 -20.69 24.39 19.25
N ASN A 43 -21.08 25.63 18.95
CA ASN A 43 -21.60 26.06 17.65
C ASN A 43 -20.88 27.29 17.08
N GLY A 44 -19.84 27.77 17.77
CA GLY A 44 -18.96 28.84 17.27
C GLY A 44 -19.56 30.24 17.22
N GLN A 45 -20.77 30.49 17.72
CA GLN A 45 -21.44 31.79 17.58
C GLN A 45 -20.94 32.87 18.56
N SER A 46 -20.24 32.48 19.63
CA SER A 46 -19.65 33.38 20.63
C SER A 46 -18.46 32.70 21.30
N TRP A 47 -17.66 33.45 22.08
CA TRP A 47 -16.61 32.85 22.92
C TRP A 47 -17.13 31.79 23.90
N SER A 48 -18.36 31.93 24.40
CA SER A 48 -18.98 30.98 25.35
C SER A 48 -19.44 29.67 24.70
N THR A 49 -19.77 29.71 23.41
CA THR A 49 -20.21 28.56 22.60
C THR A 49 -19.18 28.15 21.54
N ALA A 50 -17.94 28.61 21.71
CA ALA A 50 -16.86 28.41 20.76
C ALA A 50 -16.57 26.94 20.49
N TYR A 51 -16.10 26.63 19.28
CA TYR A 51 -15.57 25.30 18.98
C TYR A 51 -14.30 25.04 19.80
N ARG A 52 -14.08 23.77 20.19
CA ARG A 52 -12.89 23.36 20.94
C ARG A 52 -11.71 22.96 20.05
N SER A 53 -11.92 22.90 18.74
CA SER A 53 -10.89 22.61 17.75
C SER A 53 -11.04 23.53 16.53
N VAL A 54 -9.91 23.85 15.91
CA VAL A 54 -9.87 24.68 14.69
C VAL A 54 -10.50 23.94 13.50
N GLN A 55 -10.25 22.63 13.36
CA GLN A 55 -10.76 21.84 12.24
C GLN A 55 -12.29 21.73 12.24
N ALA A 56 -12.93 21.64 13.43
CA ALA A 56 -14.40 21.64 13.52
C ALA A 56 -14.99 22.98 13.05
N ALA A 57 -14.36 24.11 13.41
CA ALA A 57 -14.79 25.42 12.94
C ALA A 57 -14.62 25.56 11.41
N LEU A 58 -13.52 25.03 10.85
CA LEU A 58 -13.30 25.02 9.40
C LEU A 58 -14.30 24.15 8.64
N ALA A 59 -14.78 23.06 9.24
CA ALA A 59 -15.82 22.22 8.64
C ALA A 59 -17.13 23.03 8.45
N ASP A 60 -17.48 23.86 9.43
CA ASP A 60 -18.72 24.65 9.45
C ASP A 60 -18.61 26.00 8.73
N ALA A 61 -17.40 26.55 8.57
CA ALA A 61 -17.15 27.82 7.89
C ALA A 61 -17.43 27.77 6.38
N ALA A 62 -17.86 28.87 5.78
CA ALA A 62 -18.00 29.05 4.34
C ALA A 62 -17.05 30.16 3.82
N ALA A 63 -16.86 30.22 2.50
CA ALA A 63 -16.04 31.27 1.89
C ALA A 63 -16.58 32.66 2.26
N GLY A 64 -15.70 33.53 2.77
CA GLY A 64 -16.00 34.84 3.32
C GLY A 64 -16.09 34.87 4.86
N ASP A 65 -16.11 33.72 5.54
CA ASP A 65 -16.17 33.68 7.00
C ASP A 65 -14.82 33.94 7.66
N GLU A 66 -14.89 34.44 8.89
CA GLU A 66 -13.75 34.70 9.76
C GLU A 66 -13.77 33.75 10.95
N ILE A 67 -12.66 33.05 11.19
CA ILE A 67 -12.48 32.21 12.38
C ILE A 67 -11.50 32.90 13.34
N ARG A 68 -11.97 33.22 14.55
CA ARG A 68 -11.18 33.82 15.64
C ARG A 68 -10.78 32.76 16.65
N VAL A 69 -9.48 32.58 16.85
CA VAL A 69 -8.94 31.52 17.71
C VAL A 69 -8.27 32.09 18.95
N ALA A 70 -8.85 31.78 20.11
CA ALA A 70 -8.29 32.16 21.40
C ALA A 70 -6.95 31.47 21.67
N ALA A 71 -6.12 32.13 22.49
CA ALA A 71 -4.83 31.64 22.93
C ALA A 71 -4.92 30.22 23.51
N GLY A 72 -3.90 29.44 23.20
CA GLY A 72 -3.84 28.02 23.56
C GLY A 72 -3.18 27.19 22.47
N THR A 73 -2.96 25.92 22.79
CA THR A 73 -2.40 24.94 21.85
C THR A 73 -3.51 24.11 21.25
N TYR A 74 -3.50 23.94 19.93
CA TYR A 74 -4.43 23.12 19.16
C TYR A 74 -3.64 22.05 18.42
N PHE A 75 -4.10 20.81 18.50
CA PHE A 75 -3.37 19.64 17.99
C PHE A 75 -3.95 19.14 16.66
N GLY A 76 -3.08 18.58 15.82
CA GLY A 76 -3.44 17.94 14.55
C GLY A 76 -3.13 18.80 13.33
N THR A 77 -3.37 18.24 12.15
CA THR A 77 -3.17 18.92 10.86
C THR A 77 -4.38 19.79 10.53
N ILE A 78 -4.14 21.09 10.33
CA ILE A 78 -5.18 22.06 9.96
C ILE A 78 -5.32 22.12 8.43
N GLN A 79 -6.46 21.65 7.93
CA GLN A 79 -6.82 21.74 6.51
C GLN A 79 -7.55 23.06 6.28
N LEU A 80 -6.87 24.04 5.65
CA LEU A 80 -7.49 25.33 5.33
C LEU A 80 -8.64 25.16 4.32
N LYS A 81 -9.52 26.15 4.27
CA LYS A 81 -10.69 26.15 3.39
C LYS A 81 -10.69 27.41 2.54
N GLU A 82 -11.00 27.26 1.25
CA GLU A 82 -10.97 28.40 0.32
C GLU A 82 -11.92 29.51 0.77
N GLY A 83 -11.40 30.74 0.76
CA GLY A 83 -12.10 31.97 1.13
C GLY A 83 -12.28 32.17 2.63
N VAL A 84 -11.75 31.31 3.50
CA VAL A 84 -11.88 31.44 4.96
C VAL A 84 -10.63 32.11 5.54
N ALA A 85 -10.84 33.10 6.42
CA ALA A 85 -9.77 33.78 7.13
C ALA A 85 -9.64 33.29 8.57
N LEU A 86 -8.50 32.70 8.90
CA LEU A 86 -8.20 32.16 10.23
C LEU A 86 -7.23 33.09 10.96
N TYR A 87 -7.64 33.62 12.12
CA TYR A 87 -6.88 34.58 12.93
C TYR A 87 -6.62 34.04 14.35
N GLY A 88 -5.35 34.04 14.76
CA GLY A 88 -4.89 33.83 16.14
C GLY A 88 -4.66 35.16 16.87
N GLY A 89 -4.35 35.08 18.16
CA GLY A 89 -4.03 36.26 18.98
C GLY A 89 -5.15 36.78 19.87
N PHE A 90 -6.19 35.99 20.15
CA PHE A 90 -7.32 36.43 20.99
C PHE A 90 -7.19 35.92 22.43
N ALA A 91 -7.55 36.74 23.42
CA ALA A 91 -7.74 36.34 24.81
C ALA A 91 -9.02 35.51 25.01
N GLY A 92 -9.99 35.62 24.10
CA GLY A 92 -11.30 34.96 24.19
C GLY A 92 -12.39 35.85 24.79
N THR A 93 -12.21 37.16 24.74
CA THR A 93 -13.14 38.17 25.27
C THR A 93 -13.45 39.31 24.30
N GLU A 94 -12.71 39.37 23.19
CA GLU A 94 -12.77 40.44 22.21
C GLU A 94 -14.09 40.45 21.43
N THR A 95 -14.57 41.64 21.10
CA THR A 95 -15.76 41.83 20.26
C THR A 95 -15.38 42.10 18.80
N ASN A 96 -14.16 42.60 18.55
CA ASN A 96 -13.67 42.93 17.21
C ASN A 96 -12.31 42.30 16.93
N ARG A 97 -12.02 42.05 15.64
CA ARG A 97 -10.75 41.46 15.19
C ARG A 97 -9.54 42.33 15.56
N THR A 98 -9.67 43.66 15.45
CA THR A 98 -8.58 44.62 15.73
C THR A 98 -8.17 44.69 17.20
N GLN A 99 -8.90 44.05 18.12
CA GLN A 99 -8.54 43.98 19.54
C GLN A 99 -7.57 42.83 19.84
N ARG A 100 -7.33 41.93 18.88
CA ARG A 100 -6.39 40.82 19.05
C ARG A 100 -4.97 41.35 19.25
N ASP A 101 -4.19 40.63 20.03
CA ASP A 101 -2.77 40.86 20.23
C ASP A 101 -2.07 39.49 20.20
N TRP A 102 -1.50 39.15 19.05
CA TRP A 102 -0.80 37.88 18.86
C TRP A 102 0.62 37.88 19.45
N ASN A 103 1.14 39.03 19.89
CA ASN A 103 2.37 39.11 20.68
C ASN A 103 2.13 38.56 22.08
N VAL A 104 0.98 38.87 22.67
CA VAL A 104 0.61 38.47 24.04
C VAL A 104 -0.17 37.15 24.07
N HIS A 105 -1.22 37.03 23.27
CA HIS A 105 -2.16 35.91 23.30
C HIS A 105 -1.79 34.82 22.30
N ARG A 106 -0.69 34.10 22.57
CA ARG A 106 -0.12 33.10 21.65
C ARG A 106 -1.12 31.97 21.32
N THR A 107 -1.43 31.82 20.04
CA THR A 107 -2.23 30.70 19.50
C THR A 107 -1.30 29.73 18.77
N ILE A 108 -1.22 28.48 19.25
CA ILE A 108 -0.25 27.49 18.76
C ILE A 108 -0.98 26.38 18.02
N LEU A 109 -0.58 26.13 16.77
CA LEU A 109 -0.91 24.92 16.00
C LEU A 109 0.27 23.96 16.12
N ASP A 110 0.04 22.77 16.68
CA ASP A 110 1.08 21.81 17.01
C ASP A 110 0.84 20.45 16.33
N GLY A 111 1.76 20.06 15.46
CA GLY A 111 1.72 18.79 14.72
C GLY A 111 2.07 17.55 15.54
N GLN A 112 2.50 17.71 16.80
CA GLN A 112 2.85 16.61 17.71
C GLN A 112 3.88 15.63 17.16
N ARG A 113 4.86 16.16 16.41
CA ARG A 113 5.90 15.40 15.70
C ARG A 113 5.31 14.42 14.70
N SER A 114 4.27 14.83 13.99
CA SER A 114 3.63 14.04 12.96
C SER A 114 2.99 14.91 11.91
N ASN A 115 3.07 14.49 10.65
CA ASN A 115 2.42 15.10 9.48
C ASN A 115 2.74 16.61 9.35
N ASN A 116 2.09 17.26 8.39
CA ASN A 116 2.09 18.70 8.24
C ASN A 116 1.29 19.35 9.37
N VAL A 117 1.66 20.55 9.81
CA VAL A 117 0.85 21.32 10.76
C VAL A 117 -0.33 22.00 10.05
N ALA A 118 -0.10 22.60 8.88
CA ALA A 118 -1.14 23.21 8.05
C ALA A 118 -1.03 22.79 6.59
N VAL A 119 -2.18 22.61 5.94
CA VAL A 119 -2.29 22.26 4.52
C VAL A 119 -3.21 23.26 3.83
N VAL A 120 -2.73 23.83 2.73
CA VAL A 120 -3.46 24.79 1.90
C VAL A 120 -4.08 24.05 0.72
N PRO A 121 -5.41 24.16 0.47
CA PRO A 121 -6.03 23.54 -0.69
C PRO A 121 -5.62 24.24 -1.98
N ALA A 122 -5.56 23.50 -3.08
CA ALA A 122 -5.11 24.00 -4.38
C ALA A 122 -6.00 25.09 -4.99
N THR A 123 -7.27 25.13 -4.59
CA THR A 123 -8.22 26.16 -5.00
C THR A 123 -8.07 27.48 -4.23
N SER A 124 -7.11 27.55 -3.28
CA SER A 124 -6.98 28.73 -2.42
C SER A 124 -6.63 29.97 -3.23
N THR A 125 -7.32 31.08 -2.96
CA THR A 125 -6.98 32.41 -3.45
C THR A 125 -6.51 33.30 -2.29
N LEU A 126 -6.20 34.57 -2.59
CA LEU A 126 -5.83 35.57 -1.59
C LEU A 126 -6.95 35.86 -0.57
N ALA A 127 -8.17 35.34 -0.79
CA ALA A 127 -9.25 35.37 0.19
C ALA A 127 -9.03 34.39 1.35
N THR A 128 -8.20 33.36 1.18
CA THR A 128 -7.82 32.42 2.24
C THR A 128 -6.66 32.99 3.05
N ARG A 129 -6.78 32.99 4.39
CA ARG A 129 -5.76 33.58 5.26
C ARG A 129 -5.45 32.70 6.48
N LEU A 130 -4.17 32.62 6.83
CA LEU A 130 -3.66 32.08 8.09
C LEU A 130 -2.79 33.14 8.77
N ASP A 131 -3.25 33.68 9.89
CA ASP A 131 -2.67 34.88 10.49
C ASP A 131 -2.48 34.79 12.02
N GLY A 132 -1.26 35.07 12.50
CA GLY A 132 -0.99 35.25 13.92
C GLY A 132 -0.84 33.95 14.70
N PHE A 133 -0.41 32.86 14.06
CA PHE A 133 -0.21 31.56 14.69
C PHE A 133 1.26 31.22 14.92
N SER A 134 1.54 30.46 15.98
CA SER A 134 2.77 29.69 16.11
C SER A 134 2.55 28.28 15.55
N ILE A 135 3.29 27.90 14.52
CA ILE A 135 3.15 26.65 13.77
C ILE A 135 4.38 25.80 14.05
N GLN A 136 4.20 24.71 14.79
CA GLN A 136 5.35 23.98 15.33
C GLN A 136 5.18 22.46 15.38
N ASN A 137 6.33 21.80 15.56
CA ASN A 137 6.44 20.36 15.76
C ASN A 137 5.77 19.52 14.65
N GLY A 138 5.69 20.02 13.43
CA GLY A 138 5.36 19.21 12.25
C GLY A 138 6.48 18.23 11.94
N ALA A 139 6.13 17.02 11.52
CA ALA A 139 7.09 16.02 11.05
C ALA A 139 6.50 15.26 9.85
N ALA A 140 6.78 15.76 8.66
CA ALA A 140 6.33 15.21 7.39
C ALA A 140 7.52 15.07 6.44
N ASP A 141 7.41 14.23 5.41
CA ASP A 141 8.46 14.17 4.40
C ASP A 141 8.63 15.51 3.69
N TYR A 142 7.54 16.28 3.52
CA TYR A 142 7.53 17.56 2.81
C TYR A 142 6.64 18.58 3.49
N GLY A 143 7.00 19.87 3.45
CA GLY A 143 6.12 20.96 3.93
C GLY A 143 5.75 20.88 5.41
N ALA A 144 6.64 20.39 6.27
CA ALA A 144 6.29 19.93 7.62
C ALA A 144 5.56 20.98 8.48
N GLY A 145 5.93 22.26 8.37
CA GLY A 145 5.10 23.36 8.90
C GLY A 145 3.84 23.58 8.06
N ILE A 146 4.01 24.16 6.87
CA ILE A 146 2.92 24.47 5.94
C ILE A 146 3.19 23.82 4.58
N TYR A 147 2.23 23.04 4.10
CA TYR A 147 2.22 22.51 2.73
C TYR A 147 1.23 23.29 1.86
N CYS A 148 1.71 23.91 0.79
CA CYS A 148 0.91 24.71 -0.14
C CYS A 148 1.12 24.23 -1.57
N ALA A 149 0.14 23.51 -2.13
CA ALA A 149 0.20 23.01 -3.51
C ALA A 149 -0.86 23.68 -4.37
N GLY A 150 -0.45 24.47 -5.37
CA GLY A 150 -1.33 25.18 -6.31
C GLY A 150 -2.14 26.36 -5.74
N GLY A 151 -2.27 26.45 -4.42
CA GLY A 151 -3.01 27.53 -3.74
C GLY A 151 -2.22 28.84 -3.64
N SER A 152 -2.96 29.95 -3.50
CA SER A 152 -2.44 31.31 -3.37
C SER A 152 -2.96 32.04 -2.11
N PRO A 153 -2.85 31.46 -0.90
CA PRO A 153 -3.34 32.07 0.33
C PRO A 153 -2.45 33.22 0.81
N VAL A 154 -2.92 33.92 1.83
CA VAL A 154 -2.12 34.88 2.60
C VAL A 154 -1.66 34.21 3.90
N LEU A 155 -0.35 34.08 4.05
CA LEU A 155 0.28 33.54 5.26
C LEU A 155 0.99 34.71 5.95
N ALA A 156 0.39 35.21 7.03
CA ALA A 156 0.79 36.47 7.66
C ALA A 156 1.10 36.34 9.16
N ASN A 157 2.09 37.07 9.66
CA ASN A 157 2.31 37.21 11.10
C ASN A 157 2.49 35.87 11.85
N ASN A 158 2.97 34.82 11.17
CA ASN A 158 3.12 33.50 11.76
C ASN A 158 4.56 33.24 12.20
N THR A 159 4.72 32.50 13.28
CA THR A 159 6.01 31.95 13.71
C THR A 159 6.06 30.46 13.39
N ILE A 160 6.89 30.06 12.43
CA ILE A 160 6.97 28.70 11.88
C ILE A 160 8.28 28.08 12.35
N VAL A 161 8.22 27.19 13.34
CA VAL A 161 9.42 26.79 14.10
C VAL A 161 9.42 25.33 14.52
N ARG A 162 10.61 24.74 14.63
CA ARG A 162 10.81 23.34 15.10
C ARG A 162 10.06 22.29 14.28
N ASN A 163 9.81 22.60 13.01
CA ASN A 163 9.25 21.62 12.07
C ASN A 163 10.40 20.82 11.45
N ASN A 164 10.16 19.53 11.19
CA ASN A 164 11.17 18.61 10.69
C ASN A 164 10.73 17.95 9.38
N SER A 165 11.52 18.07 8.32
CA SER A 165 11.29 17.40 7.04
C SER A 165 12.37 16.37 6.73
N THR A 166 11.95 15.12 6.48
CA THR A 166 12.83 13.97 6.22
C THR A 166 12.85 13.52 4.76
N GLY A 167 11.99 14.09 3.93
CA GLY A 167 11.85 13.73 2.53
C GLY A 167 12.87 14.43 1.62
N ILE A 168 13.10 13.83 0.45
CA ILE A 168 14.14 14.23 -0.51
C ILE A 168 13.99 15.65 -1.11
N VAL A 169 12.88 16.34 -0.84
CA VAL A 169 12.48 17.63 -1.45
C VAL A 169 12.45 18.77 -0.41
N GLY A 170 12.56 18.51 0.89
CA GLY A 170 12.69 19.54 1.93
C GLY A 170 11.42 20.37 2.16
N GLY A 171 11.57 21.64 2.55
CA GLY A 171 10.46 22.50 2.96
C GLY A 171 10.03 22.26 4.41
N SER A 172 10.99 22.27 5.33
CA SER A 172 10.70 22.01 6.75
C SER A 172 9.75 23.05 7.34
N GLY A 173 9.89 24.33 6.98
CA GLY A 173 8.96 25.38 7.33
C GLY A 173 7.77 25.44 6.38
N ILE A 174 8.03 25.75 5.10
CA ILE A 174 7.01 25.92 4.06
C ILE A 174 7.45 25.20 2.79
N LEU A 175 6.54 24.46 2.16
CA LEU A 175 6.67 23.99 0.78
C LEU A 175 5.61 24.65 -0.10
N ALA A 176 6.05 25.41 -1.10
CA ALA A 176 5.23 25.92 -2.19
C ALA A 176 5.42 25.04 -3.43
N ASP A 177 4.40 24.26 -3.77
CA ASP A 177 4.38 23.26 -4.83
C ASP A 177 3.23 23.49 -5.80
N THR A 178 3.21 22.71 -6.87
CA THR A 178 2.16 22.68 -7.87
C THR A 178 1.07 21.69 -7.47
N ALA A 179 -0.15 21.95 -7.92
CA ALA A 179 -1.24 20.99 -7.91
C ALA A 179 -1.73 20.77 -9.35
N LEU A 180 -2.19 19.56 -9.60
CA LEU A 180 -2.70 19.10 -10.87
C LEU A 180 -4.21 18.85 -10.75
N ASP A 181 -5.02 19.58 -11.51
CA ASP A 181 -6.46 19.36 -11.61
C ASP A 181 -6.77 18.19 -12.55
N LEU A 182 -7.27 17.09 -12.00
CA LEU A 182 -7.60 15.90 -12.76
C LEU A 182 -8.96 15.99 -13.45
N ALA A 183 -9.75 17.05 -13.23
CA ALA A 183 -11.11 17.17 -13.79
C ALA A 183 -11.15 17.10 -15.33
N TRP A 184 -10.06 17.47 -16.00
CA TRP A 184 -9.95 17.48 -17.47
C TRP A 184 -9.26 16.24 -18.04
N GLN A 185 -8.78 15.33 -17.21
CA GLN A 185 -8.08 14.13 -17.66
C GLN A 185 -9.06 12.98 -17.87
N THR A 186 -9.04 12.39 -19.07
CA THR A 186 -9.72 11.11 -19.26
C THR A 186 -8.95 10.02 -18.53
N PRO A 187 -9.62 8.96 -18.09
CA PRO A 187 -8.99 7.89 -17.33
C PRO A 187 -7.86 7.22 -18.10
N LEU A 188 -8.11 6.95 -19.38
CA LEU A 188 -7.13 6.36 -20.27
C LEU A 188 -5.94 7.29 -20.51
N SER A 189 -6.16 8.60 -20.68
CA SER A 189 -5.05 9.55 -20.88
C SER A 189 -4.16 9.67 -19.65
N PHE A 190 -4.75 9.72 -18.45
CA PHE A 190 -3.98 9.73 -17.21
C PHE A 190 -3.21 8.43 -17.02
N PHE A 191 -3.90 7.29 -17.12
CA PHE A 191 -3.29 5.96 -16.96
C PHE A 191 -2.11 5.78 -17.91
N THR A 192 -2.30 6.06 -19.20
CA THR A 192 -1.24 5.85 -20.19
C THR A 192 -0.04 6.77 -19.97
N SER A 193 -0.27 8.03 -19.59
CA SER A 193 0.82 9.00 -19.34
C SER A 193 1.63 8.65 -18.09
N VAL A 194 0.97 8.26 -17.00
CA VAL A 194 1.65 7.85 -15.75
C VAL A 194 2.36 6.51 -15.95
N ALA A 195 1.70 5.53 -16.55
CA ALA A 195 2.29 4.21 -16.79
C ALA A 195 3.49 4.28 -17.74
N GLU A 196 3.46 5.13 -18.78
CA GLU A 196 4.61 5.35 -19.66
C GLU A 196 5.85 5.76 -18.86
N ARG A 197 5.71 6.73 -17.95
CA ARG A 197 6.82 7.19 -17.09
C ARG A 197 7.30 6.15 -16.10
N LEU A 198 6.39 5.39 -15.53
CA LEU A 198 6.75 4.32 -14.61
C LEU A 198 7.50 3.19 -15.30
N LEU A 199 7.07 2.80 -16.51
CA LEU A 199 7.70 1.74 -17.28
C LEU A 199 9.10 2.12 -17.81
N GLU A 200 9.37 3.41 -18.04
CA GLU A 200 10.71 3.90 -18.41
C GLU A 200 11.77 3.50 -17.37
N THR A 201 11.40 3.40 -16.08
CA THR A 201 12.31 2.93 -15.01
C THR A 201 12.77 1.48 -15.18
N LYS A 202 12.06 0.71 -16.01
CA LYS A 202 12.35 -0.69 -16.37
C LYS A 202 12.84 -0.83 -17.81
N GLY A 203 13.09 0.28 -18.52
CA GLY A 203 13.45 0.27 -19.94
C GLY A 203 12.30 -0.19 -20.86
N LEU A 204 11.06 -0.14 -20.38
CA LEU A 204 9.86 -0.51 -21.11
C LEU A 204 9.05 0.73 -21.51
N ARG A 205 8.10 0.53 -22.43
CA ARG A 205 7.19 1.58 -22.91
C ARG A 205 5.79 0.99 -22.96
N ILE A 206 4.77 1.80 -22.66
CA ILE A 206 3.39 1.32 -22.61
C ILE A 206 2.88 0.79 -23.95
N GLY A 207 3.44 1.33 -25.05
CA GLY A 207 3.18 0.88 -26.42
C GLY A 207 4.06 -0.27 -26.91
N ASN A 208 4.91 -0.84 -26.05
CA ASN A 208 5.85 -1.89 -26.44
C ASN A 208 6.27 -2.78 -25.26
N ILE A 209 5.35 -3.61 -24.76
CA ILE A 209 5.65 -4.62 -23.73
C ILE A 209 5.66 -6.02 -24.39
N PRO A 210 6.80 -6.72 -24.49
CA PRO A 210 6.88 -8.03 -25.14
C PRO A 210 6.06 -9.09 -24.38
N ILE A 211 5.33 -9.95 -25.10
CA ILE A 211 4.56 -11.07 -24.52
C ILE A 211 5.02 -12.42 -25.10
N TYR A 212 5.31 -12.50 -26.40
CA TYR A 212 5.78 -13.72 -27.08
C TYR A 212 6.82 -13.40 -28.16
N PRO A 213 7.88 -14.20 -28.34
CA PRO A 213 8.20 -15.44 -27.61
C PRO A 213 8.81 -15.21 -26.22
N THR A 214 9.18 -13.97 -25.90
CA THR A 214 9.67 -13.59 -24.57
C THR A 214 8.58 -12.82 -23.85
N ASN A 215 8.18 -13.30 -22.67
CA ASN A 215 7.21 -12.60 -21.84
C ASN A 215 7.91 -11.57 -20.94
N GLY A 216 7.81 -10.30 -21.31
CA GLY A 216 8.27 -9.14 -20.56
C GLY A 216 7.20 -8.54 -19.63
N TYR A 217 6.00 -9.14 -19.56
CA TYR A 217 4.95 -8.76 -18.60
C TYR A 217 5.11 -9.56 -17.30
N SER A 218 5.94 -9.05 -16.40
CA SER A 218 6.18 -9.62 -15.07
C SER A 218 5.31 -8.96 -14.01
N ALA A 219 5.30 -9.52 -12.79
CA ALA A 219 4.56 -8.97 -11.65
C ALA A 219 4.96 -7.52 -11.29
N ASP A 220 6.24 -7.16 -11.42
CA ASP A 220 6.70 -5.80 -11.18
C ASP A 220 6.25 -4.82 -12.28
N VAL A 221 6.12 -5.29 -13.53
CA VAL A 221 5.49 -4.51 -14.62
C VAL A 221 4.01 -4.32 -14.34
N HIS A 222 3.29 -5.40 -13.97
CA HIS A 222 1.89 -5.32 -13.58
C HIS A 222 1.67 -4.34 -12.42
N ARG A 223 2.53 -4.37 -11.40
CA ARG A 223 2.50 -3.44 -10.27
C ARG A 223 2.54 -1.97 -10.72
N LEU A 224 3.44 -1.62 -11.64
CA LEU A 224 3.56 -0.24 -12.12
C LEU A 224 2.29 0.24 -12.84
N LEU A 225 1.68 -0.65 -13.63
CA LEU A 225 0.39 -0.38 -14.27
C LEU A 225 -0.72 -0.25 -13.23
N GLN A 226 -0.75 -1.13 -12.24
CA GLN A 226 -1.73 -1.11 -11.15
C GLN A 226 -1.64 0.20 -10.34
N ILE A 227 -0.44 0.70 -10.07
CA ILE A 227 -0.22 2.01 -9.43
C ILE A 227 -0.81 3.13 -10.29
N ALA A 228 -0.53 3.16 -11.59
CA ALA A 228 -1.08 4.18 -12.49
C ALA A 228 -2.63 4.20 -12.48
N ALA A 229 -3.26 3.02 -12.48
CA ALA A 229 -4.72 2.91 -12.39
C ALA A 229 -5.26 3.37 -11.02
N ASN A 230 -4.65 2.89 -9.94
CA ASN A 230 -5.05 3.22 -8.57
C ASN A 230 -4.90 4.71 -8.26
N LEU A 231 -3.90 5.38 -8.82
CA LEU A 231 -3.73 6.82 -8.71
C LEU A 231 -4.96 7.56 -9.30
N TYR A 232 -5.39 7.24 -10.51
CA TYR A 232 -6.58 7.88 -11.08
C TYR A 232 -7.86 7.60 -10.27
N ASP A 233 -8.02 6.35 -9.84
CA ASP A 233 -9.21 5.94 -9.10
C ASP A 233 -9.23 6.45 -7.67
N ALA A 234 -8.09 6.82 -7.09
CA ALA A 234 -8.07 7.49 -5.80
C ALA A 234 -8.87 8.80 -5.82
N THR A 235 -8.89 9.54 -6.92
CA THR A 235 -9.46 10.91 -6.99
C THR A 235 -10.86 11.00 -7.57
N THR A 236 -11.42 9.89 -8.06
CA THR A 236 -12.65 9.92 -8.84
C THR A 236 -13.71 9.00 -8.27
N ASN A 237 -14.82 9.55 -7.78
CA ASN A 237 -15.98 8.75 -7.42
C ASN A 237 -16.89 8.59 -8.64
N ARG A 238 -16.71 7.49 -9.37
CA ARG A 238 -17.52 7.19 -10.54
C ARG A 238 -18.85 6.57 -10.15
N GLY A 239 -19.92 7.29 -10.46
CA GLY A 239 -21.26 6.98 -10.00
C GLY A 239 -21.76 8.12 -9.13
N ALA A 240 -23.04 8.50 -9.29
CA ALA A 240 -23.62 9.60 -8.52
C ALA A 240 -23.71 9.31 -7.00
N SER A 241 -23.69 8.03 -6.64
CA SER A 241 -23.70 7.52 -5.27
C SER A 241 -22.96 6.19 -5.22
N TYR A 242 -22.48 5.80 -4.02
CA TYR A 242 -21.94 4.47 -3.76
C TYR A 242 -22.87 3.36 -4.31
N PRO A 243 -22.34 2.28 -4.91
CA PRO A 243 -20.93 1.94 -5.09
C PRO A 243 -20.22 2.81 -6.14
N PHE A 244 -18.95 3.11 -5.89
CA PHE A 244 -18.10 3.79 -6.84
C PHE A 244 -17.38 2.77 -7.71
N TYR A 245 -17.43 2.95 -9.03
CA TYR A 245 -16.92 1.96 -9.98
C TYR A 245 -15.45 2.18 -10.30
N PRO A 246 -14.65 1.10 -10.40
CA PRO A 246 -13.26 1.20 -10.82
C PRO A 246 -13.13 1.50 -12.32
N THR A 247 -11.97 2.01 -12.71
CA THR A 247 -11.49 1.91 -14.10
C THR A 247 -11.16 0.47 -14.44
N VAL A 248 -11.33 0.10 -15.71
CA VAL A 248 -10.83 -1.19 -16.23
C VAL A 248 -10.05 -0.92 -17.49
N PHE A 249 -8.74 -1.19 -17.47
CA PHE A 249 -7.84 -1.02 -18.60
C PHE A 249 -7.49 -2.39 -19.20
N ARG A 250 -8.03 -2.64 -20.39
CA ARG A 250 -7.76 -3.85 -21.16
C ARG A 250 -6.57 -3.63 -22.09
N PRO A 251 -5.59 -4.55 -22.13
CA PRO A 251 -4.47 -4.45 -23.05
C PRO A 251 -4.93 -4.65 -24.51
N VAL A 252 -4.26 -3.94 -25.42
CA VAL A 252 -4.36 -4.13 -26.86
C VAL A 252 -3.04 -4.71 -27.34
N PHE A 253 -3.10 -5.71 -28.20
CA PHE A 253 -1.92 -6.45 -28.65
C PHE A 253 -1.48 -5.99 -30.04
N THR A 254 -0.37 -6.50 -30.56
CA THR A 254 -0.04 -6.48 -31.99
C THR A 254 0.90 -7.64 -32.29
N ASN A 255 0.91 -8.11 -33.53
CA ASN A 255 1.83 -9.14 -34.01
C ASN A 255 2.74 -8.56 -35.09
N ASP A 256 4.04 -8.42 -34.79
CA ASP A 256 5.05 -8.00 -35.76
C ASP A 256 5.97 -9.18 -36.09
N ALA A 257 5.65 -9.85 -37.20
CA ALA A 257 6.42 -10.98 -37.72
C ALA A 257 6.65 -12.10 -36.67
N GLY A 258 5.61 -12.42 -35.89
CA GLY A 258 5.64 -13.46 -34.86
C GLY A 258 6.02 -12.95 -33.47
N ASN A 259 6.41 -11.69 -33.33
CA ASN A 259 6.64 -11.05 -32.03
C ASN A 259 5.35 -10.38 -31.56
N ILE A 260 4.79 -10.87 -30.46
CA ILE A 260 3.55 -10.34 -29.91
C ILE A 260 3.89 -9.44 -28.73
N ARG A 261 3.30 -8.25 -28.71
CA ARG A 261 3.48 -7.25 -27.67
C ARG A 261 2.17 -6.57 -27.31
N ILE A 262 2.07 -6.08 -26.08
CA ILE A 262 1.08 -5.06 -25.74
C ILE A 262 1.53 -3.76 -26.41
N CYS A 263 0.63 -3.17 -27.19
CA CYS A 263 0.86 -1.91 -27.91
C CYS A 263 0.06 -0.73 -27.35
N GLY A 264 -0.72 -0.96 -26.30
CA GLY A 264 -1.47 0.06 -25.58
C GLY A 264 -2.58 -0.54 -24.75
N PHE A 265 -3.46 0.32 -24.24
CA PHE A 265 -4.62 -0.07 -23.45
C PHE A 265 -5.86 0.67 -23.94
N VAL A 266 -7.03 0.10 -23.67
CA VAL A 266 -8.32 0.77 -23.80
C VAL A 266 -9.10 0.65 -22.49
N GLU A 267 -9.92 1.64 -22.19
CA GLU A 267 -10.84 1.54 -21.06
C GLU A 267 -12.05 0.68 -21.44
N ALA A 268 -12.34 -0.34 -20.65
CA ALA A 268 -13.57 -1.12 -20.74
C ALA A 268 -14.63 -0.49 -19.84
N GLU A 269 -15.72 0.00 -20.45
CA GLU A 269 -16.78 0.67 -19.69
C GLU A 269 -17.79 -0.29 -19.07
N ASN A 270 -17.80 -1.56 -19.45
CA ASN A 270 -18.70 -2.60 -18.96
C ASN A 270 -18.06 -3.99 -19.12
N ALA A 271 -18.78 -5.05 -18.75
CA ALA A 271 -18.30 -6.44 -18.83
C ALA A 271 -18.40 -7.09 -20.22
N ASP A 272 -18.90 -6.41 -21.26
CA ASP A 272 -19.21 -7.03 -22.57
C ASP A 272 -17.98 -7.60 -23.26
N PHE A 273 -16.81 -6.99 -23.03
CA PHE A 273 -15.54 -7.45 -23.61
C PHE A 273 -15.16 -8.87 -23.19
N MET A 274 -15.73 -9.42 -22.10
CA MET A 274 -15.51 -10.82 -21.71
C MET A 274 -16.03 -11.82 -22.75
N THR A 275 -16.99 -11.40 -23.58
CA THR A 275 -17.54 -12.21 -24.69
C THR A 275 -16.67 -12.16 -25.95
N ASN A 276 -15.67 -11.27 -25.98
CA ASN A 276 -14.73 -11.22 -27.09
C ASN A 276 -13.89 -12.50 -27.17
N ARG A 277 -13.31 -12.75 -28.34
CA ARG A 277 -12.45 -13.93 -28.56
C ARG A 277 -11.29 -13.96 -27.57
N TRP A 278 -11.11 -15.09 -26.92
CA TRP A 278 -9.96 -15.38 -26.06
C TRP A 278 -8.91 -16.19 -26.84
N LEU A 279 -7.66 -15.73 -26.78
CA LEU A 279 -6.55 -16.31 -27.53
C LEU A 279 -5.56 -16.99 -26.58
N ASP A 280 -5.13 -18.19 -26.97
CA ASP A 280 -4.01 -18.92 -26.36
C ASP A 280 -2.75 -18.70 -27.19
N LEU A 281 -1.83 -17.88 -26.67
CA LEU A 281 -0.58 -17.59 -27.37
C LEU A 281 0.37 -18.79 -27.45
N GLY A 282 0.04 -19.93 -26.86
CA GLY A 282 0.71 -21.21 -27.10
C GLY A 282 0.40 -21.81 -28.48
N LEU A 283 -0.71 -21.42 -29.13
CA LEU A 283 -1.15 -21.94 -30.42
C LEU A 283 -0.73 -21.02 -31.59
N ASP A 284 -0.15 -21.59 -32.64
CA ASP A 284 0.25 -20.85 -33.86
C ASP A 284 -0.92 -20.10 -34.50
N GLU A 285 -2.11 -20.72 -34.52
CA GLU A 285 -3.31 -20.16 -35.14
C GLU A 285 -3.79 -18.89 -34.42
N ASP A 286 -3.77 -18.90 -33.08
CA ASP A 286 -4.17 -17.74 -32.27
C ASP A 286 -3.12 -16.63 -32.32
N ARG A 287 -1.82 -16.98 -32.38
CA ARG A 287 -0.75 -16.01 -32.67
C ARG A 287 -0.95 -15.35 -34.03
N ALA A 288 -1.24 -16.14 -35.06
CA ALA A 288 -1.46 -15.64 -36.42
C ALA A 288 -2.69 -14.71 -36.49
N ALA A 289 -3.75 -14.99 -35.72
CA ALA A 289 -4.98 -14.19 -35.69
C ALA A 289 -4.75 -12.73 -35.24
N LEU A 290 -3.70 -12.46 -34.46
CA LEU A 290 -3.34 -11.09 -34.04
C LEU A 290 -2.75 -10.21 -35.14
N SER A 291 -2.56 -10.75 -36.35
CA SER A 291 -2.23 -9.96 -37.54
C SER A 291 -3.43 -9.19 -38.10
N ASP A 292 -4.66 -9.55 -37.69
CA ASP A 292 -5.90 -8.88 -38.09
C ASP A 292 -6.22 -7.71 -37.15
N ASP A 293 -6.46 -6.52 -37.71
CA ASP A 293 -6.70 -5.29 -36.94
C ASP A 293 -7.95 -5.37 -36.05
N PHE A 294 -9.01 -6.06 -36.48
CA PHE A 294 -10.24 -6.22 -35.71
C PHE A 294 -10.04 -7.16 -34.53
N VAL A 295 -9.39 -8.31 -34.76
CA VAL A 295 -9.01 -9.25 -33.69
C VAL A 295 -8.10 -8.56 -32.70
N ARG A 296 -7.05 -7.89 -33.17
CA ARG A 296 -6.08 -7.15 -32.34
C ARG A 296 -6.76 -6.17 -31.37
N SER A 297 -7.78 -5.47 -31.87
CA SER A 297 -8.46 -4.43 -31.09
C SER A 297 -9.47 -4.99 -30.10
N ASN A 298 -9.98 -6.20 -30.30
CA ASN A 298 -11.09 -6.74 -29.51
C ASN A 298 -10.75 -8.02 -28.73
N ALA A 299 -9.70 -8.76 -29.09
CA ALA A 299 -9.36 -10.01 -28.44
C ALA A 299 -8.89 -9.82 -26.99
N ASN A 300 -9.12 -10.86 -26.19
CA ASN A 300 -8.50 -11.08 -24.90
C ASN A 300 -7.44 -12.18 -25.05
N VAL A 301 -6.46 -12.19 -24.16
CA VAL A 301 -5.39 -13.21 -24.13
C VAL A 301 -5.40 -13.88 -22.77
N PHE A 302 -5.40 -15.22 -22.73
CA PHE A 302 -5.31 -15.96 -21.47
C PHE A 302 -4.02 -15.63 -20.73
N GLY A 303 -4.11 -15.45 -19.41
CA GLY A 303 -2.96 -15.15 -18.55
C GLY A 303 -2.43 -13.72 -18.64
N GLN A 304 -2.89 -12.92 -19.60
CA GLN A 304 -2.55 -11.51 -19.64
C GLN A 304 -3.51 -10.71 -18.76
N ALA A 305 -2.98 -10.08 -17.71
CA ALA A 305 -3.77 -9.33 -16.76
C ALA A 305 -4.47 -8.12 -17.41
N ILE A 306 -5.73 -7.93 -17.02
CA ILE A 306 -6.51 -6.71 -17.24
C ILE A 306 -6.40 -5.90 -15.96
N VAL A 307 -6.05 -4.61 -16.08
CA VAL A 307 -5.78 -3.76 -14.93
C VAL A 307 -7.09 -3.13 -14.48
N VAL A 308 -7.57 -3.48 -13.30
CA VAL A 308 -8.75 -2.85 -12.70
C VAL A 308 -8.25 -1.90 -11.62
N GLY A 309 -8.73 -0.66 -11.56
CA GLY A 309 -8.33 0.26 -10.50
C GLY A 309 -9.01 -0.09 -9.17
N ALA A 310 -8.39 0.23 -8.04
CA ALA A 310 -8.94 -0.08 -6.73
C ALA A 310 -10.04 0.90 -6.32
N LYS A 311 -11.07 0.41 -5.60
CA LYS A 311 -12.13 1.20 -4.96
C LYS A 311 -12.48 0.63 -3.59
N LYS A 312 -12.81 1.50 -2.65
CA LYS A 312 -13.32 1.10 -1.33
C LYS A 312 -14.72 0.50 -1.46
N GLY A 313 -14.97 -0.55 -0.67
CA GLY A 313 -16.27 -1.16 -0.44
C GLY A 313 -16.62 -2.29 -1.40
N LEU A 314 -15.71 -2.71 -2.27
CA LEU A 314 -16.00 -3.73 -3.28
C LEU A 314 -15.56 -5.12 -2.79
N PRO A 315 -16.43 -6.15 -2.88
CA PRO A 315 -16.02 -7.54 -2.76
C PRO A 315 -15.04 -7.94 -3.88
N ASN A 316 -14.20 -8.93 -3.64
CA ASN A 316 -13.13 -9.28 -4.56
C ASN A 316 -12.74 -10.78 -4.55
N PHE A 317 -11.92 -11.19 -5.51
CA PHE A 317 -11.30 -12.50 -5.58
C PHE A 317 -10.40 -12.78 -4.36
N ASN A 318 -10.38 -14.03 -3.88
CA ASN A 318 -9.62 -14.39 -2.68
C ASN A 318 -8.63 -15.56 -2.89
N GLU A 319 -9.06 -16.73 -3.35
CA GLU A 319 -8.16 -17.87 -3.52
C GLU A 319 -8.59 -18.88 -4.60
N VAL A 320 -7.61 -19.62 -5.12
CA VAL A 320 -7.80 -20.84 -5.92
C VAL A 320 -7.13 -22.01 -5.21
N SER A 321 -7.85 -23.12 -5.12
CA SER A 321 -7.33 -24.38 -4.60
C SER A 321 -7.37 -25.48 -5.65
N LEU A 322 -6.33 -26.32 -5.65
CA LEU A 322 -6.27 -27.55 -6.43
C LEU A 322 -5.74 -28.66 -5.51
N GLU A 323 -6.50 -29.74 -5.41
CA GLU A 323 -6.10 -30.95 -4.71
C GLU A 323 -6.10 -32.14 -5.66
N THR A 324 -4.96 -32.81 -5.78
CA THR A 324 -4.81 -34.06 -6.55
C THR A 324 -4.64 -35.23 -5.59
N ASP A 325 -5.60 -36.15 -5.62
CA ASP A 325 -5.61 -37.39 -4.85
C ASP A 325 -5.27 -38.58 -5.74
N VAL A 326 -4.28 -39.37 -5.34
CA VAL A 326 -3.87 -40.61 -6.00
C VAL A 326 -3.92 -41.74 -4.99
N LEU A 327 -4.78 -42.73 -5.22
CA LEU A 327 -4.81 -43.97 -4.46
C LEU A 327 -4.21 -45.09 -5.30
N VAL A 328 -3.24 -45.80 -4.75
CA VAL A 328 -2.59 -46.94 -5.40
C VAL A 328 -2.66 -48.16 -4.52
N ALA A 329 -3.06 -49.29 -5.08
CA ALA A 329 -2.97 -50.60 -4.43
C ALA A 329 -2.23 -51.59 -5.34
N ARG A 330 -1.45 -52.50 -4.75
CA ARG A 330 -0.81 -53.57 -5.52
C ARG A 330 -1.30 -54.93 -5.07
N ARG A 331 -2.01 -55.63 -5.95
CA ARG A 331 -2.36 -57.04 -5.76
C ARG A 331 -1.30 -57.93 -6.35
N LEU A 332 -1.11 -59.08 -5.72
CA LEU A 332 -0.29 -60.17 -6.24
C LEU A 332 -1.13 -61.44 -6.28
N GLN A 333 -0.99 -62.22 -7.36
CA GLN A 333 -1.50 -63.58 -7.45
C GLN A 333 -0.34 -64.54 -7.46
N ALA A 334 -0.34 -65.49 -6.53
CA ALA A 334 0.54 -66.63 -6.52
C ALA A 334 -0.11 -67.77 -7.31
N ALA A 335 0.65 -68.38 -8.22
CA ALA A 335 0.20 -69.47 -9.08
C ALA A 335 1.15 -70.65 -9.00
N LYS A 336 0.60 -71.86 -9.03
CA LYS A 336 1.34 -73.12 -9.10
C LYS A 336 1.00 -73.88 -10.38
N PRO A 337 1.97 -74.60 -10.97
CA PRO A 337 1.71 -75.46 -12.11
C PRO A 337 0.90 -76.71 -11.75
N SER A 338 0.95 -77.15 -10.48
CA SER A 338 0.16 -78.26 -9.95
C SER A 338 -0.01 -78.12 -8.42
N PRO A 339 -1.01 -78.78 -7.78
CA PRO A 339 -1.30 -78.56 -6.36
C PRO A 339 -0.13 -78.92 -5.42
N GLN A 340 0.73 -79.86 -5.81
CA GLN A 340 1.88 -80.32 -5.02
C GLN A 340 3.21 -79.64 -5.39
N SER A 341 3.23 -78.73 -6.37
CA SER A 341 4.46 -78.05 -6.79
C SER A 341 5.01 -77.14 -5.69
N PRO A 342 6.32 -77.19 -5.37
CA PRO A 342 6.97 -76.18 -4.53
C PRO A 342 7.27 -74.88 -5.29
N ALA A 343 7.27 -74.93 -6.64
CA ALA A 343 7.50 -73.75 -7.46
C ALA A 343 6.23 -72.88 -7.54
N VAL A 344 6.35 -71.62 -7.14
CA VAL A 344 5.31 -70.60 -7.16
C VAL A 344 5.76 -69.46 -8.05
N THR A 345 4.92 -69.07 -9.01
CA THR A 345 5.10 -67.87 -9.83
C THR A 345 4.16 -66.78 -9.38
N TYR A 346 4.58 -65.52 -9.44
CA TYR A 346 3.74 -64.38 -9.05
C TYR A 346 3.39 -63.52 -10.25
N GLN A 347 2.18 -62.98 -10.24
CA GLN A 347 1.72 -61.93 -11.17
C GLN A 347 1.26 -60.74 -10.35
N GLN A 348 1.43 -59.53 -10.88
CA GLN A 348 1.09 -58.29 -10.20
C GLN A 348 -0.06 -57.55 -10.89
N SER A 349 -0.80 -56.76 -10.13
CA SER A 349 -1.77 -55.81 -10.64
C SER A 349 -1.65 -54.52 -9.84
N TYR A 350 -1.41 -53.40 -10.53
CA TYR A 350 -1.44 -52.07 -9.93
C TYR A 350 -2.82 -51.47 -10.17
N GLU A 351 -3.53 -51.19 -9.09
CA GLU A 351 -4.86 -50.59 -9.09
C GLU A 351 -4.71 -49.11 -8.74
N LEU A 352 -5.28 -48.24 -9.55
CA LEU A 352 -5.13 -46.78 -9.48
C LEU A 352 -6.50 -46.12 -9.46
N THR A 353 -6.67 -45.14 -8.58
CA THR A 353 -7.76 -44.16 -8.63
C THR A 353 -7.15 -42.77 -8.51
N ILE A 354 -7.51 -41.87 -9.42
CA ILE A 354 -6.99 -40.50 -9.45
C ILE A 354 -8.14 -39.51 -9.59
N SER A 355 -8.24 -38.60 -8.65
CA SER A 355 -9.23 -37.51 -8.65
C SER A 355 -8.57 -36.17 -8.39
N ASN A 356 -9.14 -35.12 -8.99
CA ASN A 356 -8.73 -33.75 -8.80
C ASN A 356 -9.92 -32.96 -8.27
N SER A 357 -9.76 -32.32 -7.12
CA SER A 357 -10.72 -31.40 -6.53
C SER A 357 -10.20 -29.98 -6.73
N PHE A 358 -11.08 -29.03 -7.01
CA PHE A 358 -10.70 -27.63 -7.16
C PHE A 358 -11.77 -26.72 -6.58
N GLY A 359 -11.37 -25.51 -6.20
CA GLY A 359 -12.29 -24.49 -5.71
C GLY A 359 -11.75 -23.09 -5.94
N VAL A 360 -12.67 -22.16 -6.13
CA VAL A 360 -12.40 -20.73 -6.28
C VAL A 360 -13.23 -20.01 -5.23
N GLU A 361 -12.60 -19.11 -4.51
CA GLU A 361 -13.22 -18.33 -3.45
C GLU A 361 -13.10 -16.84 -3.72
N ALA A 362 -14.11 -16.11 -3.25
CA ALA A 362 -14.16 -14.67 -3.24
C ALA A 362 -14.62 -14.18 -1.86
N TRP A 363 -14.34 -12.93 -1.53
CA TRP A 363 -14.55 -12.37 -0.21
C TRP A 363 -15.15 -10.97 -0.27
N ASN A 364 -16.19 -10.72 0.54
CA ASN A 364 -16.51 -9.37 0.97
C ASN A 364 -15.79 -9.08 2.29
N SER A 365 -14.65 -8.40 2.22
CA SER A 365 -13.80 -8.11 3.39
C SER A 365 -14.27 -6.94 4.26
N TYR A 366 -15.40 -6.32 3.92
CA TYR A 366 -15.94 -5.17 4.64
C TYR A 366 -16.91 -5.58 5.74
N THR A 367 -17.00 -4.75 6.78
CA THR A 367 -17.97 -4.93 7.88
C THR A 367 -19.41 -4.66 7.47
N GLN A 368 -19.65 -4.21 6.23
CA GLN A 368 -20.96 -3.96 5.67
C GLN A 368 -21.25 -4.90 4.50
N ALA A 369 -22.53 -5.27 4.36
CA ALA A 369 -22.99 -6.00 3.18
C ALA A 369 -22.93 -5.10 1.94
N PHE A 370 -22.62 -5.68 0.78
CA PHE A 370 -22.65 -4.94 -0.47
C PHE A 370 -24.12 -4.63 -0.86
N PRO A 371 -24.49 -3.37 -1.14
CA PRO A 371 -25.90 -2.97 -1.15
C PRO A 371 -26.63 -3.21 -2.48
N ARG A 372 -25.95 -3.72 -3.53
CA ARG A 372 -26.54 -3.88 -4.87
C ARG A 372 -26.45 -5.32 -5.38
N PRO A 373 -27.35 -5.73 -6.30
CA PRO A 373 -27.25 -7.01 -6.97
C PRO A 373 -25.93 -7.18 -7.75
N LEU A 374 -25.28 -8.33 -7.58
CA LEU A 374 -24.00 -8.67 -8.19
C LEU A 374 -24.13 -9.93 -9.03
N GLU A 375 -23.40 -10.00 -10.13
CA GLU A 375 -23.18 -11.24 -10.87
C GLU A 375 -21.72 -11.63 -10.74
N LEU A 376 -21.49 -12.81 -10.18
CA LEU A 376 -20.17 -13.39 -10.03
C LEU A 376 -20.02 -14.54 -11.02
N ARG A 377 -19.15 -14.38 -12.02
CA ARG A 377 -18.86 -15.41 -13.02
C ARG A 377 -17.46 -15.96 -12.84
N VAL A 378 -17.34 -17.27 -12.84
CA VAL A 378 -16.07 -17.99 -12.78
C VAL A 378 -16.02 -19.03 -13.88
N THR A 379 -14.92 -19.07 -14.63
CA THR A 379 -14.65 -20.07 -15.67
C THR A 379 -13.28 -20.68 -15.42
N ASN A 380 -13.20 -22.00 -15.30
CA ASN A 380 -11.99 -22.78 -15.15
C ASN A 380 -11.83 -23.75 -16.33
N HIS A 381 -10.83 -23.53 -17.16
CA HIS A 381 -10.40 -24.51 -18.16
C HIS A 381 -9.46 -25.50 -17.49
N PHE A 382 -9.94 -26.72 -17.27
CA PHE A 382 -9.25 -27.75 -16.51
C PHE A 382 -8.75 -28.87 -17.43
N GLN A 383 -7.45 -29.14 -17.37
CA GLN A 383 -6.81 -30.24 -18.08
C GLN A 383 -6.01 -31.10 -17.12
N ALA A 384 -6.14 -32.42 -17.23
CA ALA A 384 -5.34 -33.37 -16.48
C ALA A 384 -4.93 -34.57 -17.35
N ARG A 385 -3.72 -35.09 -17.14
CA ARG A 385 -3.19 -36.25 -17.86
C ARG A 385 -2.42 -37.16 -16.92
N LEU A 386 -2.59 -38.47 -17.08
CA LEU A 386 -1.72 -39.49 -16.51
C LEU A 386 -0.79 -39.99 -17.62
N VAL A 387 0.52 -39.89 -17.40
CA VAL A 387 1.54 -40.28 -18.37
C VAL A 387 2.39 -41.40 -17.80
N SER A 388 2.63 -42.45 -18.59
CA SER A 388 3.63 -43.48 -18.31
C SER A 388 4.89 -43.24 -19.15
N SER A 389 6.04 -43.21 -18.49
CA SER A 389 7.37 -43.08 -19.11
C SER A 389 8.14 -44.39 -19.22
N ASN A 390 7.47 -45.53 -18.97
CA ASN A 390 8.06 -46.87 -19.06
C ASN A 390 8.56 -47.25 -20.47
N GLN A 391 8.19 -46.48 -21.49
CA GLN A 391 8.64 -46.62 -22.87
C GLN A 391 8.95 -45.25 -23.47
N SER A 392 9.73 -45.24 -24.56
CA SER A 392 10.09 -44.04 -25.30
C SER A 392 9.48 -44.06 -26.71
N PRO A 393 8.62 -43.08 -27.09
CA PRO A 393 8.18 -41.94 -26.28
C PRO A 393 7.18 -42.32 -25.16
N PRO A 394 7.02 -41.48 -24.12
CA PRO A 394 6.01 -41.67 -23.08
C PRO A 394 4.58 -41.79 -23.64
N VAL A 395 3.71 -42.50 -22.92
CA VAL A 395 2.31 -42.77 -23.31
C VAL A 395 1.35 -42.06 -22.36
N VAL A 396 0.35 -41.37 -22.91
CA VAL A 396 -0.78 -40.86 -22.13
C VAL A 396 -1.75 -42.00 -21.87
N LEU A 397 -1.90 -42.40 -20.59
CA LEU A 397 -2.79 -43.48 -20.16
C LEU A 397 -4.22 -43.01 -19.91
N ALA A 398 -4.37 -41.77 -19.45
CA ALA A 398 -5.65 -41.12 -19.26
C ALA A 398 -5.51 -39.61 -19.50
N SER A 399 -6.56 -39.00 -20.01
CA SER A 399 -6.65 -37.55 -20.21
C SER A 399 -8.05 -37.07 -19.91
N PHE A 400 -8.14 -35.90 -19.29
CA PHE A 400 -9.38 -35.20 -19.05
C PHE A 400 -9.19 -33.74 -19.45
N ASP A 401 -10.15 -33.19 -20.19
CA ASP A 401 -10.16 -31.79 -20.64
C ASP A 401 -11.60 -31.29 -20.58
N THR A 402 -11.83 -30.21 -19.84
CA THR A 402 -13.16 -29.65 -19.66
C THR A 402 -13.11 -28.16 -19.35
N VAL A 403 -14.23 -27.48 -19.56
CA VAL A 403 -14.46 -26.12 -19.11
C VAL A 403 -15.59 -26.15 -18.09
N LEU A 404 -15.27 -25.75 -16.87
CA LEU A 404 -16.21 -25.70 -15.77
C LEU A 404 -16.47 -24.24 -15.45
N GLY A 405 -17.73 -23.89 -15.23
CA GLY A 405 -18.06 -22.51 -14.92
C GLY A 405 -19.27 -22.40 -14.03
N SER A 406 -19.35 -21.28 -13.34
CA SER A 406 -20.51 -20.88 -12.56
C SER A 406 -20.82 -19.41 -12.83
N SER A 407 -22.10 -19.09 -12.82
CA SER A 407 -22.56 -17.71 -12.68
C SER A 407 -23.53 -17.68 -11.51
N THR A 408 -23.17 -16.91 -10.49
CA THR A 408 -23.98 -16.73 -9.29
C THR A 408 -24.55 -15.32 -9.29
N ASN A 409 -25.87 -15.23 -9.44
CA ASN A 409 -26.60 -13.97 -9.33
C ASN A 409 -26.97 -13.72 -7.87
N LEU A 410 -26.39 -12.69 -7.28
CA LEU A 410 -26.76 -12.12 -6.01
C LEU A 410 -27.80 -11.05 -6.27
N ASP A 411 -29.03 -11.28 -5.84
CA ASP A 411 -30.14 -10.35 -6.04
C ASP A 411 -30.44 -9.56 -4.76
N SER A 412 -31.50 -8.75 -4.81
CA SER A 412 -31.92 -7.94 -3.66
C SER A 412 -32.37 -8.75 -2.43
N THR A 413 -32.55 -10.07 -2.56
CA THR A 413 -32.94 -10.97 -1.47
C THR A 413 -31.78 -11.81 -0.93
N ASN A 414 -30.64 -11.85 -1.63
CA ASN A 414 -29.43 -12.57 -1.26
C ASN A 414 -28.17 -11.73 -1.60
N LEU A 415 -28.07 -10.56 -0.98
CA LEU A 415 -26.90 -9.70 -1.10
C LEU A 415 -25.65 -10.36 -0.50
N TRP A 416 -24.47 -9.90 -0.93
CA TRP A 416 -23.21 -10.36 -0.35
C TRP A 416 -23.04 -9.76 1.04
N ASN A 417 -23.08 -10.60 2.07
CA ASN A 417 -23.07 -10.18 3.47
C ASN A 417 -21.71 -9.64 3.91
N ALA A 418 -21.69 -8.93 5.03
CA ALA A 418 -20.48 -8.44 5.66
C ALA A 418 -19.53 -9.60 6.03
N MET A 419 -18.23 -9.43 5.77
CA MET A 419 -17.17 -10.41 6.09
C MET A 419 -17.39 -11.81 5.50
N GLU A 420 -18.26 -11.95 4.49
CA GLU A 420 -18.68 -13.26 3.98
C GLU A 420 -17.73 -13.77 2.87
N LEU A 421 -17.20 -14.98 3.08
CA LEU A 421 -16.50 -15.76 2.08
C LEU A 421 -17.50 -16.58 1.27
N ARG A 422 -17.34 -16.60 -0.06
CA ARG A 422 -18.18 -17.36 -0.98
C ARG A 422 -17.32 -18.20 -1.91
N VAL A 423 -17.73 -19.44 -2.12
CA VAL A 423 -17.06 -20.39 -3.03
C VAL A 423 -17.92 -20.54 -4.30
N PRO A 424 -17.85 -19.60 -5.26
CA PRO A 424 -18.68 -19.61 -6.47
C PRO A 424 -18.51 -20.86 -7.33
N LEU A 425 -17.32 -21.48 -7.30
CA LEU A 425 -17.03 -22.67 -8.08
C LEU A 425 -16.27 -23.65 -7.21
N SER A 426 -16.80 -24.85 -7.04
CA SER A 426 -16.11 -25.99 -6.47
C SER A 426 -16.54 -27.26 -7.18
N GLY A 427 -15.64 -28.22 -7.30
CA GLY A 427 -15.95 -29.47 -7.98
C GLY A 427 -14.84 -30.50 -7.85
N GLN A 428 -15.20 -31.72 -8.23
CA GLN A 428 -14.27 -32.84 -8.30
C GLN A 428 -14.39 -33.50 -9.66
N VAL A 429 -13.25 -33.84 -10.24
CA VAL A 429 -13.12 -34.55 -11.52
C VAL A 429 -12.29 -35.81 -11.30
N THR A 430 -12.84 -36.95 -11.69
CA THR A 430 -12.11 -38.22 -11.69
C THR A 430 -11.32 -38.36 -13.00
N LEU A 431 -9.99 -38.29 -12.91
CA LEU A 431 -9.10 -38.52 -14.06
C LEU A 431 -8.99 -40.03 -14.38
N VAL A 432 -8.83 -40.85 -13.35
CA VAL A 432 -8.77 -42.31 -13.46
C VAL A 432 -9.77 -42.90 -12.48
N PRO A 433 -10.88 -43.51 -12.95
CA PRO A 433 -11.72 -44.32 -12.07
C PRO A 433 -10.93 -45.56 -11.63
N ASP A 434 -11.43 -46.29 -10.64
CA ASP A 434 -10.76 -47.50 -10.14
C ASP A 434 -10.38 -48.47 -11.29
N SER A 435 -9.09 -48.56 -11.59
CA SER A 435 -8.56 -49.20 -12.81
C SER A 435 -7.24 -49.93 -12.56
N ALA A 436 -7.08 -51.08 -13.21
CA ALA A 436 -5.81 -51.82 -13.25
C ALA A 436 -4.91 -51.36 -14.41
N LEU A 437 -3.60 -51.24 -14.14
CA LEU A 437 -2.56 -50.92 -15.12
C LEU A 437 -1.97 -52.17 -15.77
N PHE A 438 -1.87 -52.15 -17.10
CA PHE A 438 -1.19 -53.14 -17.94
C PHE A 438 0.02 -52.50 -18.63
N TYR A 439 1.04 -53.29 -18.98
CA TYR A 439 2.34 -52.77 -19.43
C TYR A 439 2.72 -53.11 -20.89
N SER A 440 2.05 -54.08 -21.54
CA SER A 440 2.40 -54.53 -22.89
C SER A 440 1.17 -54.81 -23.77
N PRO A 441 0.64 -53.80 -24.50
CA PRO A 441 1.01 -52.38 -24.45
C PRO A 441 0.51 -51.69 -23.17
N PRO A 442 0.99 -50.49 -22.81
CA PRO A 442 0.49 -49.77 -21.64
C PRO A 442 -0.95 -49.27 -21.80
N TYR A 443 -1.86 -49.67 -20.91
CA TYR A 443 -3.23 -49.14 -20.85
C TYR A 443 -3.87 -49.35 -19.46
N LEU A 444 -4.96 -48.64 -19.21
CA LEU A 444 -5.78 -48.80 -18.00
C LEU A 444 -7.05 -49.59 -18.32
N ARG A 445 -7.42 -50.50 -17.41
CA ARG A 445 -8.66 -51.27 -17.47
C ARG A 445 -9.51 -51.01 -16.22
N PRO A 446 -10.70 -50.40 -16.35
CA PRO A 446 -11.60 -50.21 -15.21
C PRO A 446 -11.92 -51.53 -14.50
N LEU A 447 -11.91 -51.50 -13.16
CA LEU A 447 -12.29 -52.64 -12.32
C LEU A 447 -13.81 -52.73 -12.20
N THR A 448 -14.33 -53.96 -12.13
CA THR A 448 -15.74 -54.23 -11.80
C THR A 448 -15.80 -55.16 -10.59
N SER A 449 -16.94 -55.19 -9.91
CA SER A 449 -17.16 -55.98 -8.67
C SER A 449 -16.92 -57.49 -8.81
N SER A 450 -16.67 -58.00 -10.02
CA SER A 450 -16.52 -59.42 -10.34
C SER A 450 -15.21 -59.80 -11.04
N ASN A 451 -14.28 -58.88 -11.31
CA ASN A 451 -13.07 -59.22 -12.08
C ASN A 451 -11.81 -58.44 -11.67
N ILE A 452 -10.93 -59.08 -10.91
CA ILE A 452 -9.53 -58.65 -10.70
C ILE A 452 -8.69 -59.23 -11.83
N SER A 453 -8.01 -58.38 -12.59
CA SER A 453 -7.11 -58.82 -13.67
C SER A 453 -5.66 -58.60 -13.27
N TYR A 454 -4.81 -59.58 -13.57
CA TYR A 454 -3.37 -59.53 -13.30
C TYR A 454 -2.60 -59.33 -14.61
N ASP A 455 -1.55 -58.52 -14.54
CA ASP A 455 -0.66 -58.32 -15.69
C ASP A 455 0.28 -59.52 -15.84
N ALA A 456 0.42 -59.98 -17.08
CA ALA A 456 1.24 -61.15 -17.42
C ALA A 456 2.66 -60.77 -17.89
N THR A 457 3.03 -59.49 -17.84
CA THR A 457 4.34 -59.01 -18.30
C THR A 457 5.46 -59.58 -17.40
N PRO A 458 6.47 -60.28 -17.97
CA PRO A 458 7.57 -60.84 -17.19
C PRO A 458 8.41 -59.76 -16.50
N GLY A 459 9.03 -60.12 -15.37
CA GLY A 459 10.07 -59.29 -14.74
C GLY A 459 9.57 -58.18 -13.81
N PHE A 460 8.28 -58.17 -13.44
CA PHE A 460 7.69 -57.19 -12.50
C PHE A 460 8.04 -55.75 -12.89
N PRO A 461 7.48 -55.23 -13.99
CA PRO A 461 7.68 -53.84 -14.37
C PRO A 461 7.21 -52.91 -13.24
N VAL A 462 8.02 -51.89 -12.95
CA VAL A 462 7.67 -50.85 -11.98
C VAL A 462 7.02 -49.72 -12.77
N PRO A 463 5.87 -49.17 -12.34
CA PRO A 463 5.28 -48.02 -13.00
C PRO A 463 6.26 -46.83 -13.03
N GLN A 464 6.10 -45.97 -14.02
CA GLN A 464 6.75 -44.66 -14.07
C GLN A 464 5.69 -43.63 -14.47
N LEU A 465 4.84 -43.29 -13.51
CA LEU A 465 3.62 -42.54 -13.64
C LEU A 465 3.80 -41.10 -13.18
N THR A 466 3.42 -40.17 -14.05
CA THR A 466 3.33 -38.76 -13.71
C THR A 466 1.92 -38.26 -13.97
N VAL A 467 1.31 -37.67 -12.95
CA VAL A 467 0.08 -36.89 -13.11
C VAL A 467 0.47 -35.47 -13.45
N LEU A 468 -0.14 -34.89 -14.49
CA LEU A 468 0.04 -33.50 -14.90
C LEU A 468 -1.33 -32.83 -14.86
N VAL A 469 -1.43 -31.66 -14.25
CA VAL A 469 -2.67 -30.88 -14.18
C VAL A 469 -2.37 -29.43 -14.58
N ALA A 470 -3.25 -28.83 -15.36
CA ALA A 470 -3.19 -27.44 -15.76
C ALA A 470 -4.58 -26.79 -15.64
N GLN A 471 -4.61 -25.55 -15.17
CA GLN A 471 -5.82 -24.75 -15.05
C GLN A 471 -5.61 -23.36 -15.68
N ARG A 472 -6.67 -22.84 -16.32
CA ARG A 472 -6.80 -21.42 -16.65
C ARG A 472 -8.07 -20.89 -16.03
N LEU A 473 -7.95 -19.84 -15.24
CA LEU A 473 -9.04 -19.30 -14.47
C LEU A 473 -9.39 -17.89 -14.91
N GLN A 474 -10.68 -17.65 -15.12
CA GLN A 474 -11.25 -16.32 -15.28
C GLN A 474 -12.26 -16.11 -14.17
N TYR A 475 -12.11 -15.00 -13.45
CA TYR A 475 -13.04 -14.51 -12.45
C TYR A 475 -13.47 -13.12 -12.86
N ILE A 476 -14.77 -12.84 -12.83
CA ILE A 476 -15.29 -11.48 -13.00
C ILE A 476 -16.48 -11.24 -12.09
N LEU A 477 -16.46 -10.08 -11.43
CA LEU A 477 -17.53 -9.55 -10.61
C LEU A 477 -18.15 -8.33 -11.28
N VAL A 478 -19.47 -8.36 -11.48
CA VAL A 478 -20.21 -7.33 -12.22
C VAL A 478 -21.37 -6.80 -11.37
N ASP A 479 -21.54 -5.48 -11.30
CA ASP A 479 -22.77 -4.89 -10.78
C ASP A 479 -23.88 -5.06 -11.83
N GLN A 480 -24.91 -5.85 -11.52
CA GLN A 480 -25.95 -6.20 -12.49
C GLN A 480 -26.75 -4.97 -12.96
N SER A 481 -26.86 -3.94 -12.12
CA SER A 481 -27.66 -2.76 -12.45
C SER A 481 -26.99 -1.86 -13.48
N SER A 482 -25.66 -1.73 -13.44
CA SER A 482 -24.90 -0.86 -14.31
C SER A 482 -24.13 -1.60 -15.41
N GLY A 483 -23.94 -2.92 -15.27
CA GLY A 483 -23.06 -3.72 -16.14
C GLY A 483 -21.57 -3.44 -15.93
N ARG A 484 -21.21 -2.65 -14.90
CA ARG A 484 -19.83 -2.29 -14.58
C ARG A 484 -19.10 -3.45 -13.92
N VAL A 485 -17.85 -3.64 -14.32
CA VAL A 485 -16.92 -4.56 -13.65
C VAL A 485 -16.49 -3.94 -12.33
N LEU A 486 -16.51 -4.74 -11.26
CA LEU A 486 -16.05 -4.37 -9.92
C LEU A 486 -14.70 -5.01 -9.60
N ASP A 487 -14.50 -6.25 -10.06
CA ASP A 487 -13.24 -6.98 -9.90
C ASP A 487 -13.10 -8.03 -11.02
N LEU A 488 -11.86 -8.36 -11.39
CA LEU A 488 -11.53 -9.31 -12.43
C LEU A 488 -10.14 -9.92 -12.21
N VAL A 489 -10.05 -11.23 -12.38
CA VAL A 489 -8.77 -11.96 -12.44
C VAL A 489 -8.74 -12.88 -13.66
N ASN A 490 -7.63 -12.87 -14.40
CA ASN A 490 -7.37 -13.72 -15.56
C ASN A 490 -6.03 -14.44 -15.37
N LEU A 491 -6.07 -15.69 -14.90
CA LEU A 491 -4.91 -16.50 -14.58
C LEU A 491 -4.68 -17.59 -15.63
N ASP A 492 -3.44 -17.69 -16.08
CA ASP A 492 -2.90 -18.85 -16.81
C ASP A 492 -1.63 -19.31 -16.10
N GLY A 493 -1.23 -20.56 -16.34
CA GLY A 493 -0.02 -21.14 -15.75
C GLY A 493 -0.24 -21.83 -14.41
N LEU A 494 -1.48 -22.04 -13.94
CA LEU A 494 -1.81 -22.86 -12.76
C LEU A 494 -1.53 -24.34 -13.09
N VAL A 495 -0.26 -24.71 -13.18
CA VAL A 495 0.21 -26.04 -13.58
C VAL A 495 0.87 -26.77 -12.41
N THR A 496 0.64 -28.07 -12.31
CA THR A 496 1.29 -28.94 -11.33
C THR A 496 1.58 -30.32 -11.93
N GLY A 497 2.53 -31.01 -11.30
CA GLY A 497 2.82 -32.41 -11.58
C GLY A 497 3.10 -33.20 -10.30
N MET A 498 2.74 -34.49 -10.32
CA MET A 498 3.05 -35.45 -9.26
C MET A 498 3.73 -36.67 -9.86
N ASP A 499 4.97 -36.94 -9.44
CA ASP A 499 5.68 -38.20 -9.69
C ASP A 499 5.19 -39.25 -8.69
N VAL A 500 4.24 -40.07 -9.12
CA VAL A 500 3.54 -41.01 -8.25
C VAL A 500 4.52 -42.01 -7.65
N ASP A 501 5.42 -42.57 -8.45
CA ASP A 501 6.35 -43.61 -8.02
C ASP A 501 7.36 -43.11 -7.00
N ARG A 502 7.90 -41.90 -7.18
CA ARG A 502 8.80 -41.28 -6.21
C ARG A 502 8.14 -41.13 -4.84
N PHE A 503 6.90 -40.63 -4.80
CA PHE A 503 6.19 -40.42 -3.53
C PHE A 503 5.62 -41.72 -2.94
N LEU A 504 5.34 -42.72 -3.77
CA LEU A 504 4.98 -44.07 -3.32
C LEU A 504 6.13 -44.77 -2.59
N ALA A 505 7.40 -44.61 -3.01
CA ALA A 505 8.54 -45.22 -2.32
C ALA A 505 9.02 -44.37 -1.12
N GLY A 506 8.95 -43.04 -1.22
CA GLY A 506 9.45 -42.11 -0.20
C GLY A 506 10.84 -41.54 -0.52
N SER A 507 11.50 -40.93 0.47
CA SER A 507 12.75 -40.16 0.29
C SER A 507 13.99 -41.01 -0.01
N THR A 508 13.98 -42.31 0.32
CA THR A 508 15.07 -43.23 0.00
C THR A 508 14.50 -44.53 -0.55
N ASN A 509 15.00 -44.96 -1.71
CA ASN A 509 14.67 -46.27 -2.28
C ASN A 509 15.58 -47.38 -1.69
N ALA A 510 15.89 -47.33 -0.40
CA ALA A 510 16.79 -48.27 0.28
C ALA A 510 15.97 -49.31 1.08
N PRO A 511 16.53 -50.50 1.38
CA PRO A 511 15.87 -51.47 2.25
C PRO A 511 15.48 -50.84 3.59
N ASP A 512 14.18 -50.86 3.92
CA ASP A 512 13.63 -50.38 5.19
C ASP A 512 13.09 -51.59 5.97
N SER A 513 13.62 -51.80 7.17
CA SER A 513 13.21 -52.88 8.08
C SER A 513 12.27 -52.41 9.19
N GLY A 514 11.79 -51.15 9.16
CA GLY A 514 10.79 -50.62 10.11
C GLY A 514 9.36 -51.02 9.75
N SER A 515 8.33 -50.48 10.42
CA SER A 515 6.91 -50.63 10.06
C SER A 515 6.36 -49.39 9.35
N ARG A 516 6.89 -49.09 8.16
CA ARG A 516 6.53 -47.90 7.38
C ARG A 516 5.81 -48.29 6.09
N ALA A 517 4.73 -47.57 5.76
CA ALA A 517 3.94 -47.80 4.53
C ALA A 517 4.80 -47.86 3.24
N GLY A 518 5.90 -47.12 3.18
CA GLY A 518 6.78 -47.05 2.01
C GLY A 518 7.58 -48.31 1.71
N MET A 519 7.77 -49.21 2.68
CA MET A 519 8.56 -50.44 2.47
C MET A 519 7.97 -51.33 1.36
N PHE A 520 6.64 -51.27 1.16
CA PHE A 520 5.94 -52.08 0.16
C PHE A 520 6.07 -51.52 -1.24
N TRP A 521 6.63 -50.33 -1.40
CA TRP A 521 6.72 -49.61 -2.68
C TRP A 521 8.17 -49.39 -3.12
N LEU A 522 9.14 -49.96 -2.40
CA LEU A 522 10.54 -49.94 -2.80
C LEU A 522 10.71 -50.59 -4.18
N THR A 523 11.37 -49.88 -5.09
CA THR A 523 11.52 -50.27 -6.50
C THR A 523 12.88 -50.87 -6.81
N ASN A 524 13.87 -50.72 -5.90
CA ASN A 524 15.12 -51.47 -5.98
C ASN A 524 14.85 -52.98 -5.97
N ARG A 525 15.59 -53.72 -6.78
CA ARG A 525 15.40 -55.17 -6.95
C ARG A 525 16.22 -55.95 -5.94
N ASP A 526 15.67 -57.08 -5.51
CA ASP A 526 16.39 -58.07 -4.73
C ASP A 526 17.45 -58.71 -5.65
N THR A 527 18.70 -58.81 -5.20
CA THR A 527 19.79 -59.42 -5.97
C THR A 527 19.57 -60.91 -6.28
N SER A 528 18.66 -61.57 -5.56
CA SER A 528 18.36 -63.00 -5.69
C SER A 528 17.13 -63.32 -6.53
N THR A 529 16.31 -62.32 -6.89
CA THR A 529 15.07 -62.51 -7.66
C THR A 529 14.87 -61.40 -8.70
N SER A 530 13.92 -61.56 -9.62
CA SER A 530 13.50 -60.44 -10.48
C SER A 530 12.54 -59.47 -9.79
N MET A 531 12.15 -59.72 -8.53
CA MET A 531 11.16 -58.91 -7.81
C MET A 531 11.80 -57.66 -7.19
N THR A 532 10.98 -56.64 -6.94
CA THR A 532 11.41 -55.49 -6.14
C THR A 532 11.38 -55.83 -4.64
N TRP A 533 12.11 -55.07 -3.83
CA TRP A 533 12.01 -55.14 -2.37
C TRP A 533 10.57 -54.93 -1.89
N GLY A 534 9.81 -54.04 -2.54
CA GLY A 534 8.40 -53.82 -2.22
C GLY A 534 7.52 -55.07 -2.39
N ILE A 535 7.73 -55.84 -3.47
CA ILE A 535 7.02 -57.11 -3.72
C ILE A 535 7.45 -58.16 -2.72
N THR A 536 8.76 -58.26 -2.45
CA THR A 536 9.32 -59.21 -1.49
C THR A 536 8.77 -58.96 -0.08
N ASN A 537 8.72 -57.69 0.35
CA ASN A 537 8.14 -57.28 1.63
C ASN A 537 6.64 -57.62 1.72
N GLN A 538 5.88 -57.43 0.63
CA GLN A 538 4.47 -57.79 0.59
C GLN A 538 4.25 -59.30 0.78
N ILE A 539 5.06 -60.13 0.10
CA ILE A 539 4.99 -61.60 0.23
C ILE A 539 5.42 -62.03 1.64
N TYR A 540 6.46 -61.40 2.18
CA TYR A 540 6.97 -61.68 3.52
C TYR A 540 5.90 -61.40 4.59
N VAL A 541 5.29 -60.21 4.58
CA VAL A 541 4.17 -59.89 5.49
C VAL A 541 2.97 -60.83 5.32
N ALA A 542 2.71 -61.27 4.09
CA ALA A 542 1.61 -62.19 3.81
C ALA A 542 1.86 -63.64 4.28
N SER A 543 3.12 -64.02 4.51
CA SER A 543 3.53 -65.37 4.90
C SER A 543 4.07 -65.45 6.34
N GLU A 544 4.50 -64.33 6.91
CA GLU A 544 5.06 -64.24 8.25
C GLU A 544 4.24 -63.23 9.09
N ASP A 545 3.95 -63.57 10.34
CA ASP A 545 3.17 -62.70 11.24
C ASP A 545 4.02 -61.55 11.81
N VAL A 546 4.37 -60.58 10.95
CA VAL A 546 5.32 -59.51 11.29
C VAL A 546 4.69 -58.13 11.47
N LEU A 547 3.45 -57.93 10.99
CA LEU A 547 2.67 -56.71 11.26
C LEU A 547 1.64 -56.99 12.35
N SER A 548 1.36 -56.04 13.24
CA SER A 548 0.19 -56.13 14.13
C SER A 548 -1.14 -56.08 13.35
N ASN A 549 -2.25 -56.45 14.00
CA ASN A 549 -3.58 -56.37 13.36
C ASN A 549 -3.97 -54.92 13.02
N GLY A 550 -3.46 -53.95 13.80
CA GLY A 550 -3.59 -52.52 13.50
C GLY A 550 -2.85 -52.15 12.23
N GLU A 551 -1.55 -52.46 12.16
CA GLU A 551 -0.70 -52.13 11.01
C GLU A 551 -1.16 -52.80 9.71
N TRP A 552 -1.61 -54.06 9.77
CA TRP A 552 -2.19 -54.74 8.61
C TRP A 552 -3.39 -53.96 8.06
N ASN A 553 -4.30 -53.56 8.94
CA ASN A 553 -5.49 -52.80 8.56
C ASN A 553 -5.13 -51.38 8.10
N ASP A 554 -4.12 -50.76 8.70
CA ASP A 554 -3.67 -49.41 8.36
C ASP A 554 -3.07 -49.33 6.96
N TYR A 555 -2.52 -50.42 6.42
CA TYR A 555 -1.91 -50.45 5.08
C TYR A 555 -2.77 -51.11 4.00
N THR A 556 -4.00 -51.54 4.30
CA THR A 556 -4.93 -52.12 3.32
C THR A 556 -6.18 -51.25 3.14
N LEU A 557 -6.83 -51.36 1.97
CA LEU A 557 -8.11 -50.71 1.70
C LEU A 557 -9.29 -51.41 2.39
N THR A 558 -9.24 -52.74 2.46
CA THR A 558 -10.28 -53.57 3.06
C THR A 558 -9.76 -54.13 4.39
N PRO A 559 -10.23 -53.60 5.53
CA PRO A 559 -9.80 -54.09 6.84
C PRO A 559 -10.37 -55.47 7.12
N ILE A 560 -9.64 -56.22 7.95
CA ILE A 560 -9.99 -57.56 8.42
C ILE A 560 -10.15 -57.55 9.94
N ALA A 561 -11.04 -58.41 10.45
CA ALA A 561 -11.43 -58.45 11.86
C ALA A 561 -11.38 -59.86 12.45
N GLY A 562 -11.22 -59.95 13.77
CA GLY A 562 -11.07 -61.23 14.48
C GLY A 562 -9.87 -62.01 13.94
N SER A 563 -10.03 -63.33 13.81
CA SER A 563 -8.95 -64.24 13.38
C SER A 563 -8.69 -64.26 11.87
N GLN A 564 -9.22 -63.29 11.11
CA GLN A 564 -9.18 -63.31 9.64
C GLN A 564 -7.76 -63.15 9.09
N LYS A 565 -6.90 -62.38 9.77
CA LYS A 565 -5.51 -62.19 9.38
C LYS A 565 -4.73 -63.49 9.54
N GLU A 566 -4.85 -64.09 10.71
CA GLU A 566 -4.20 -65.33 11.10
C GLU A 566 -4.61 -66.46 10.13
N LYS A 567 -5.91 -66.57 9.82
CA LYS A 567 -6.42 -67.52 8.82
C LYS A 567 -5.91 -67.25 7.40
N ALA A 568 -5.75 -65.99 7.02
CA ALA A 568 -5.26 -65.61 5.70
C ALA A 568 -3.77 -65.94 5.55
N ILE A 569 -2.96 -65.68 6.58
CA ILE A 569 -1.54 -66.06 6.65
C ILE A 569 -1.41 -67.59 6.60
N ASP A 570 -2.11 -68.32 7.46
CA ASP A 570 -2.06 -69.79 7.46
C ASP A 570 -2.53 -70.37 6.12
N GLY A 571 -3.59 -69.83 5.53
CA GLY A 571 -4.04 -70.19 4.19
C GLY A 571 -2.95 -70.03 3.14
N PHE A 572 -2.25 -68.89 3.15
CA PHE A 572 -1.19 -68.59 2.18
C PHE A 572 0.07 -69.43 2.44
N ARG A 573 0.48 -69.63 3.69
CA ARG A 573 1.59 -70.53 4.06
C ARG A 573 1.34 -71.96 3.58
N LYS A 574 0.14 -72.49 3.84
CA LYS A 574 -0.27 -73.81 3.35
C LYS A 574 -0.27 -73.86 1.83
N PHE A 575 -0.70 -72.80 1.15
CA PHE A 575 -0.55 -72.69 -0.30
C PHE A 575 0.92 -72.72 -0.72
N LEU A 576 1.85 -72.07 -0.02
CA LEU A 576 3.29 -72.13 -0.30
C LEU A 576 3.95 -73.48 0.06
N GLY A 577 3.24 -74.38 0.74
CA GLY A 577 3.79 -75.65 1.25
C GLY A 577 4.56 -75.49 2.57
N LEU A 578 4.36 -74.38 3.27
CA LEU A 578 4.91 -74.11 4.60
C LEU A 578 3.91 -74.51 5.69
N PRO A 579 4.37 -74.90 6.89
CA PRO A 579 3.48 -75.20 8.01
C PRO A 579 2.73 -73.93 8.48
N PRO A 580 1.44 -74.03 8.84
CA PRO A 580 0.68 -72.92 9.44
C PRO A 580 1.30 -72.48 10.78
N LEU A 581 1.12 -71.20 11.13
CA LEU A 581 1.61 -70.58 12.36
C LEU A 581 0.57 -70.60 13.49
N PHE A 582 -0.72 -70.43 13.17
CA PHE A 582 -1.76 -70.19 14.18
C PHE A 582 -2.66 -71.39 14.45
N ASP A 583 -2.93 -72.21 13.44
CA ASP A 583 -3.60 -73.51 13.59
C ASP A 583 -2.72 -74.66 13.05
N PRO A 584 -1.75 -75.14 13.87
CA PRO A 584 -0.82 -76.21 13.47
C PRO A 584 -1.49 -77.54 13.08
N ALA A 585 -2.75 -77.76 13.47
CA ALA A 585 -3.47 -78.99 13.20
C ALA A 585 -4.12 -79.00 11.81
N ASP A 586 -4.41 -77.84 11.22
CA ASP A 586 -4.99 -77.73 9.89
C ASP A 586 -3.92 -77.63 8.81
N THR A 587 -3.44 -78.78 8.34
CA THR A 587 -2.41 -78.85 7.29
C THR A 587 -2.98 -78.86 5.86
N ASN A 588 -4.29 -78.71 5.68
CA ASN A 588 -4.91 -78.83 4.36
C ASN A 588 -4.66 -77.57 3.52
N PRO A 589 -4.04 -77.68 2.33
CA PRO A 589 -3.84 -76.52 1.45
C PRO A 589 -5.18 -76.02 0.87
N PRO A 590 -5.32 -74.70 0.62
CA PRO A 590 -6.48 -74.15 -0.05
C PRO A 590 -6.73 -74.83 -1.42
N PRO A 591 -7.99 -75.05 -1.83
CA PRO A 591 -8.28 -75.64 -3.13
C PRO A 591 -7.97 -74.67 -4.27
N GLY A 592 -7.24 -75.15 -5.29
CA GLY A 592 -6.95 -74.38 -6.51
C GLY A 592 -5.46 -74.31 -6.85
N LEU A 593 -5.16 -73.80 -8.05
CA LEU A 593 -3.79 -73.57 -8.53
C LEU A 593 -3.34 -72.12 -8.38
N VAL A 594 -4.26 -71.23 -7.97
CA VAL A 594 -4.02 -69.80 -7.84
C VAL A 594 -4.56 -69.31 -6.52
N MET A 595 -3.83 -68.40 -5.88
CA MET A 595 -4.22 -67.74 -4.64
C MET A 595 -3.79 -66.28 -4.69
N GLN A 596 -4.68 -65.35 -4.35
CA GLN A 596 -4.27 -63.96 -4.13
C GLN A 596 -3.39 -63.91 -2.87
N VAL A 597 -2.26 -63.18 -2.94
CA VAL A 597 -1.46 -62.86 -1.77
C VAL A 597 -2.36 -62.08 -0.78
N PRO A 598 -2.54 -62.55 0.46
CA PRO A 598 -3.58 -62.05 1.36
C PRO A 598 -3.38 -60.59 1.78
N PHE A 599 -2.14 -60.12 1.81
CA PHE A 599 -1.82 -58.71 2.06
C PHE A 599 -1.78 -57.91 0.76
N THR A 600 -2.70 -56.95 0.63
CA THR A 600 -2.74 -55.98 -0.48
C THR A 600 -2.33 -54.60 0.06
N PRO A 601 -1.04 -54.21 -0.05
CA PRO A 601 -0.62 -52.88 0.35
C PRO A 601 -1.29 -51.86 -0.54
N ALA A 602 -1.82 -50.82 0.10
CA ALA A 602 -2.32 -49.63 -0.55
C ALA A 602 -1.62 -48.40 0.03
N ARG A 603 -1.62 -47.31 -0.72
CA ARG A 603 -1.08 -46.02 -0.27
C ARG A 603 -1.83 -44.89 -0.96
N ARG A 604 -2.11 -43.83 -0.21
CA ARG A 604 -2.74 -42.61 -0.74
C ARG A 604 -1.72 -41.48 -0.77
N LEU A 605 -1.68 -40.75 -1.86
CA LEU A 605 -0.92 -39.52 -2.04
C LEU A 605 -1.93 -38.40 -2.24
N SER A 606 -1.80 -37.30 -1.52
CA SER A 606 -2.60 -36.08 -1.73
C SER A 606 -1.66 -34.90 -1.89
N GLN A 607 -1.86 -34.11 -2.93
CA GLN A 607 -1.16 -32.84 -3.15
C GLN A 607 -2.21 -31.73 -3.16
N ALA A 608 -2.17 -30.85 -2.16
CA ALA A 608 -3.01 -29.67 -2.10
C ALA A 608 -2.15 -28.43 -2.39
N LEU A 609 -2.57 -27.63 -3.36
CA LEU A 609 -1.94 -26.37 -3.75
C LEU A 609 -2.93 -25.23 -3.62
N TRP A 610 -2.45 -24.09 -3.10
CA TRP A 610 -3.27 -22.90 -2.86
C TRP A 610 -2.60 -21.64 -3.42
N TRP A 611 -3.31 -20.95 -4.31
CA TRP A 611 -2.95 -19.63 -4.82
C TRP A 611 -3.82 -18.60 -4.13
N GLN A 612 -3.26 -17.88 -3.17
CA GLN A 612 -4.02 -17.05 -2.23
C GLN A 612 -3.64 -15.58 -2.36
N ALA A 613 -4.67 -14.73 -2.42
CA ALA A 613 -4.55 -13.29 -2.21
C ALA A 613 -4.03 -13.01 -0.80
N ASN A 614 -3.15 -12.03 -0.66
CA ASN A 614 -2.63 -11.58 0.64
C ASN A 614 -3.39 -10.37 1.19
N ASP A 615 -4.22 -9.74 0.37
CA ASP A 615 -4.90 -8.47 0.61
C ASP A 615 -6.20 -8.34 -0.25
N PRO A 616 -7.37 -8.11 0.37
CA PRO A 616 -8.63 -8.04 -0.35
C PRO A 616 -8.88 -6.72 -1.10
N LEU A 617 -7.90 -5.81 -1.18
CA LEU A 617 -8.07 -4.50 -1.81
C LEU A 617 -7.39 -4.35 -3.18
N VAL A 618 -6.85 -5.44 -3.74
CA VAL A 618 -5.95 -5.38 -4.90
C VAL A 618 -6.28 -6.44 -5.96
N HIS A 619 -5.98 -6.11 -7.22
CA HIS A 619 -5.90 -7.03 -8.36
C HIS A 619 -4.51 -7.63 -8.52
N TYR A 620 -4.47 -8.92 -8.81
CA TYR A 620 -3.25 -9.72 -8.73
C TYR A 620 -2.73 -10.13 -10.10
N HIS A 621 -1.41 -10.09 -10.25
CA HIS A 621 -0.72 -10.90 -11.24
C HIS A 621 -0.56 -12.33 -10.71
N PHE A 622 -0.50 -13.30 -11.61
CA PHE A 622 -0.39 -14.72 -11.25
C PHE A 622 0.74 -15.00 -10.24
N ALA A 623 1.93 -14.45 -10.48
CA ALA A 623 3.11 -14.63 -9.62
C ALA A 623 2.94 -14.11 -8.18
N ASP A 624 1.92 -13.29 -7.91
CA ASP A 624 1.69 -12.66 -6.61
C ASP A 624 0.93 -13.61 -5.67
N LEU A 625 0.18 -14.53 -6.27
CA LEU A 625 -0.56 -15.57 -5.58
C LEU A 625 0.34 -16.74 -5.17
N PHE A 626 1.62 -16.75 -5.55
CA PHE A 626 2.57 -17.80 -5.21
C PHE A 626 3.15 -17.67 -3.81
N ASP A 627 3.20 -18.81 -3.13
CA ASP A 627 3.95 -18.98 -1.89
C ASP A 627 4.63 -20.34 -1.89
N PRO A 628 5.97 -20.41 -1.73
CA PRO A 628 6.68 -21.68 -1.72
C PRO A 628 6.13 -22.69 -0.69
N VAL A 629 5.49 -22.23 0.38
CA VAL A 629 4.88 -23.13 1.38
C VAL A 629 3.61 -23.81 0.87
N PHE A 630 2.87 -23.18 -0.04
CA PHE A 630 1.53 -23.61 -0.46
C PHE A 630 1.40 -23.96 -1.94
N THR A 631 2.37 -23.58 -2.78
CA THR A 631 2.37 -23.85 -4.22
C THR A 631 3.53 -24.74 -4.69
N ASP A 632 4.37 -25.25 -3.78
CA ASP A 632 5.41 -26.22 -4.13
C ASP A 632 4.80 -27.58 -4.50
N THR A 633 5.07 -28.02 -5.73
CA THR A 633 4.61 -29.30 -6.25
C THR A 633 5.22 -30.51 -5.53
N ASN A 634 6.26 -30.31 -4.72
CA ASN A 634 6.80 -31.37 -3.86
C ASN A 634 6.04 -31.53 -2.53
N ASN A 635 5.07 -30.66 -2.22
CA ASN A 635 4.23 -30.77 -1.03
C ASN A 635 3.15 -31.86 -1.20
N VAL A 636 3.61 -33.11 -1.30
CA VAL A 636 2.75 -34.30 -1.39
C VAL A 636 2.67 -34.95 -0.02
N LEU A 637 1.47 -34.96 0.55
CA LEU A 637 1.14 -35.69 1.75
C LEU A 637 1.00 -37.17 1.43
N VAL A 638 1.74 -37.98 2.18
CA VAL A 638 1.71 -39.42 2.02
C VAL A 638 0.93 -40.05 3.17
N LEU A 639 -0.23 -40.58 2.85
CA LEU A 639 -1.26 -40.98 3.81
C LEU A 639 -1.47 -42.49 3.80
N LEU A 640 -2.01 -43.01 4.91
CA LEU A 640 -2.58 -44.35 4.94
C LEU A 640 -3.79 -44.40 3.98
N PRO A 641 -4.14 -45.57 3.42
CA PRO A 641 -5.18 -45.71 2.39
C PRO A 641 -6.56 -45.19 2.83
N ARG A 642 -6.85 -45.30 4.13
CA ARG A 642 -8.13 -44.90 4.74
C ARG A 642 -8.04 -43.56 5.47
N GLN A 643 -6.88 -42.90 5.46
CA GLN A 643 -6.75 -41.54 5.94
C GLN A 643 -7.26 -40.56 4.88
N SER A 644 -7.94 -39.53 5.36
CA SER A 644 -8.33 -38.40 4.54
C SER A 644 -7.24 -37.33 4.56
N PRO A 645 -7.08 -36.58 3.46
CA PRO A 645 -6.25 -35.38 3.47
C PRO A 645 -6.82 -34.32 4.43
N PRO A 646 -6.00 -33.34 4.84
CA PRO A 646 -6.47 -32.19 5.60
C PRO A 646 -7.62 -31.48 4.89
N THR A 647 -8.53 -30.89 5.66
CA THR A 647 -9.62 -30.09 5.09
C THR A 647 -9.07 -28.86 4.36
N SER A 648 -9.70 -28.53 3.23
CA SER A 648 -9.41 -27.29 2.49
C SER A 648 -9.60 -26.04 3.36
N ASN A 649 -8.85 -24.98 3.05
CA ASN A 649 -8.99 -23.66 3.66
C ASN A 649 -10.14 -22.83 3.07
N LEU A 650 -10.82 -23.34 2.03
CA LEU A 650 -12.02 -22.70 1.49
C LEU A 650 -13.07 -22.48 2.59
N GLY A 651 -13.60 -21.27 2.66
CA GLY A 651 -14.52 -20.76 3.66
C GLY A 651 -13.84 -20.13 4.87
N PHE A 652 -12.50 -20.07 4.90
CA PHE A 652 -11.72 -19.51 6.00
C PHE A 652 -10.71 -18.47 5.50
N LEU A 653 -10.28 -17.58 6.41
CA LEU A 653 -9.29 -16.56 6.09
C LEU A 653 -7.98 -17.18 5.58
N ASN A 654 -7.43 -16.65 4.48
CA ASN A 654 -6.22 -17.16 3.87
C ASN A 654 -5.04 -17.24 4.86
N HIS A 655 -4.25 -18.30 4.76
CA HIS A 655 -2.99 -18.43 5.51
C HIS A 655 -1.99 -17.30 5.18
N ARG A 656 -2.08 -16.76 3.96
CA ARG A 656 -1.28 -15.62 3.49
C ARG A 656 -1.88 -14.25 3.79
N TYR A 657 -3.04 -14.17 4.44
CA TYR A 657 -3.68 -12.88 4.74
C TYR A 657 -2.79 -12.03 5.66
N ARG A 658 -2.13 -11.04 5.07
CA ARG A 658 -1.16 -10.16 5.73
C ARG A 658 -1.21 -8.74 5.17
N PRO A 659 -2.40 -8.13 5.04
CA PRO A 659 -2.45 -6.73 4.69
C PRO A 659 -1.74 -5.90 5.78
N TRP A 660 -1.21 -4.74 5.40
CA TRP A 660 -0.64 -3.75 6.34
C TRP A 660 0.58 -4.22 7.16
N GLY A 661 1.28 -5.28 6.71
CA GLY A 661 2.48 -5.77 7.38
C GLY A 661 2.21 -6.68 8.58
N GLY A 662 1.00 -7.23 8.69
CA GLY A 662 0.64 -8.26 9.65
C GLY A 662 -0.78 -8.09 10.16
N SER A 663 -1.54 -9.17 10.20
CA SER A 663 -2.82 -9.17 10.91
C SER A 663 -2.61 -8.97 12.41
N ALA A 664 -3.59 -8.44 13.12
CA ALA A 664 -3.58 -8.47 14.58
C ALA A 664 -3.63 -9.94 15.07
N GLY A 665 -2.47 -10.55 15.30
CA GLY A 665 -2.35 -11.87 15.94
C GLY A 665 -1.46 -12.91 15.25
N THR A 666 -0.91 -12.66 14.05
CA THR A 666 -0.14 -13.68 13.30
C THR A 666 1.29 -13.28 12.95
N GLU A 667 1.99 -12.52 13.82
CA GLU A 667 3.38 -12.02 13.70
C GLU A 667 3.54 -10.58 13.17
N PRO A 668 3.25 -9.53 13.98
CA PRO A 668 3.68 -8.18 13.66
C PRO A 668 5.22 -8.08 13.72
N ASN A 669 5.85 -7.50 12.71
CA ASN A 669 7.27 -7.19 12.73
C ASN A 669 7.50 -5.75 13.22
N ALA A 670 8.78 -5.34 13.35
CA ALA A 670 9.12 -4.00 13.83
C ALA A 670 8.62 -2.86 12.91
N SER A 671 8.44 -3.12 11.61
CA SER A 671 8.00 -2.14 10.61
C SER A 671 6.48 -2.11 10.39
N SER A 672 5.70 -3.03 10.97
CA SER A 672 4.23 -3.07 10.88
C SER A 672 3.56 -1.78 11.39
N PHE A 673 4.26 -0.99 12.22
CA PHE A 673 3.79 0.29 12.75
C PHE A 673 4.70 1.47 12.38
N ASP A 674 5.67 1.25 11.49
CA ASP A 674 6.58 2.30 11.03
C ASP A 674 5.84 3.22 10.04
N ARG A 675 5.69 4.47 10.45
CA ARG A 675 4.94 5.50 9.73
C ARG A 675 5.65 5.98 8.45
N ALA A 676 6.95 5.73 8.33
CA ALA A 676 7.68 6.03 7.11
C ALA A 676 7.38 5.01 6.00
N ILE A 677 6.89 3.82 6.37
CA ILE A 677 6.71 2.67 5.47
C ILE A 677 5.22 2.31 5.29
N LYS A 678 4.35 2.62 6.27
CA LYS A 678 2.94 2.17 6.35
C LYS A 678 1.99 3.28 6.81
N ASP A 679 0.74 3.21 6.36
CA ASP A 679 -0.33 4.11 6.79
C ASP A 679 -0.75 3.85 8.23
N ARG A 680 -1.10 4.94 8.93
CA ARG A 680 -1.47 4.88 10.35
C ARG A 680 -2.86 4.31 10.54
N LEU A 681 -2.99 3.40 11.52
CA LEU A 681 -4.26 2.91 12.07
C LEU A 681 -5.16 2.13 11.11
N ILE A 682 -4.63 1.67 9.97
CA ILE A 682 -5.36 0.76 9.08
C ILE A 682 -5.21 -0.67 9.62
N ARG A 683 -6.30 -1.28 10.09
CA ARG A 683 -6.32 -2.62 10.68
C ARG A 683 -7.27 -3.59 9.97
N GLN A 684 -8.16 -3.06 9.14
CA GLN A 684 -9.17 -3.79 8.36
C GLN A 684 -9.55 -2.97 7.11
N SER A 685 -10.27 -3.59 6.18
CA SER A 685 -10.67 -2.97 4.91
C SER A 685 -11.47 -1.67 5.09
N ASP A 686 -12.28 -1.58 6.15
CA ASP A 686 -13.10 -0.41 6.47
C ASP A 686 -12.30 0.83 6.91
N ASP A 687 -11.12 0.64 7.51
CA ASP A 687 -10.32 1.73 8.09
C ASP A 687 -9.65 2.59 7.02
N TRP A 688 -9.60 2.08 5.79
CA TRP A 688 -8.92 2.71 4.66
C TRP A 688 -9.86 3.62 3.86
N ASP A 689 -9.43 4.81 3.47
CA ASP A 689 -10.16 5.73 2.60
C ASP A 689 -9.25 6.34 1.53
N PHE A 690 -9.77 6.49 0.31
CA PHE A 690 -9.11 7.27 -0.74
C PHE A 690 -9.33 8.78 -0.54
N PRO A 691 -8.38 9.64 -0.98
CA PRO A 691 -8.59 11.09 -0.98
C PRO A 691 -9.74 11.47 -1.94
N SER A 692 -10.80 12.09 -1.42
CA SER A 692 -11.97 12.48 -2.23
C SER A 692 -11.78 13.77 -3.06
N GLU A 693 -10.54 14.24 -3.22
CA GLU A 693 -10.19 15.49 -3.89
C GLU A 693 -9.85 15.25 -5.36
N THR A 694 -10.24 16.17 -6.25
CA THR A 694 -9.93 16.11 -7.69
C THR A 694 -8.56 16.67 -8.04
N THR A 695 -7.80 17.16 -7.05
CA THR A 695 -6.48 17.76 -7.25
C THR A 695 -5.38 16.84 -6.75
N ALA A 696 -4.49 16.44 -7.67
CA ALA A 696 -3.32 15.63 -7.38
C ALA A 696 -2.11 16.52 -7.05
N ASN A 697 -1.40 16.16 -5.99
CA ASN A 697 -0.20 16.83 -5.47
C ASN A 697 0.55 15.84 -4.55
N LEU A 698 1.67 16.24 -3.93
CA LEU A 698 2.45 15.32 -3.10
C LEU A 698 1.72 14.85 -1.83
N ASN A 699 0.87 15.68 -1.22
CA ASN A 699 0.04 15.26 -0.08
C ASN A 699 -1.08 14.29 -0.53
N TRP A 700 -1.63 14.48 -1.73
CA TRP A 700 -2.50 13.48 -2.33
C TRP A 700 -1.77 12.15 -2.56
N LEU A 701 -0.56 12.18 -3.12
CA LEU A 701 0.23 10.98 -3.37
C LEU A 701 0.55 10.26 -2.05
N ASP A 702 0.86 10.99 -0.98
CA ASP A 702 1.10 10.46 0.38
C ASP A 702 -0.13 9.78 1.02
N ARG A 703 -1.34 10.10 0.54
CA ARG A 703 -2.61 9.49 0.92
C ARG A 703 -3.00 8.31 0.04
N VAL A 704 -2.24 8.02 -1.02
CA VAL A 704 -2.40 6.80 -1.82
C VAL A 704 -1.72 5.67 -1.05
N HIS A 705 -2.52 4.68 -0.69
CA HIS A 705 -2.28 3.71 0.38
C HIS A 705 -0.84 3.16 0.50
N ARG A 706 -0.20 3.34 1.66
CA ARG A 706 1.03 2.63 2.06
C ARG A 706 0.68 1.48 2.97
N GLY A 707 0.94 0.25 2.56
CA GLY A 707 0.57 -0.90 3.37
C GLY A 707 0.04 -2.08 2.61
N THR A 708 0.10 -2.06 1.27
CA THR A 708 -0.13 -3.19 0.34
C THR A 708 0.98 -3.16 -0.73
N PRO A 709 1.55 -4.30 -1.17
CA PRO A 709 2.69 -4.27 -2.09
C PRO A 709 2.41 -3.53 -3.42
N TRP A 710 1.14 -3.39 -3.76
CA TRP A 710 0.63 -2.99 -5.06
C TRP A 710 0.19 -1.54 -5.15
N GLN A 711 0.10 -0.86 -4.01
CA GLN A 711 -0.21 0.57 -3.91
C GLN A 711 0.90 1.36 -3.23
N THR A 712 1.76 0.69 -2.44
CA THR A 712 2.81 1.35 -1.67
C THR A 712 3.79 2.05 -2.60
N ILE A 713 3.86 3.38 -2.48
CA ILE A 713 4.91 4.23 -3.04
C ILE A 713 5.73 4.75 -1.87
N TYR A 714 7.05 4.62 -1.93
CA TYR A 714 7.93 5.19 -0.89
C TYR A 714 8.34 6.62 -1.26
N PHE A 715 8.14 7.53 -0.31
CA PHE A 715 8.41 8.96 -0.48
C PHE A 715 9.86 9.35 -0.17
N GLY A 716 10.74 8.41 0.17
CA GLY A 716 12.12 8.73 0.55
C GLY A 716 12.71 7.76 1.57
N SER A 717 13.49 8.29 2.51
CA SER A 717 14.67 7.67 3.16
C SER A 717 14.52 6.31 3.85
N SER A 718 13.31 5.80 4.03
CA SER A 718 13.04 4.49 4.66
C SER A 718 12.20 3.62 3.73
N VAL A 719 12.72 2.44 3.39
CA VAL A 719 12.04 1.42 2.59
C VAL A 719 12.03 0.12 3.38
N GLU A 720 11.01 -0.72 3.17
CA GLU A 720 10.95 -2.03 3.82
C GLU A 720 12.15 -2.91 3.40
N PRO A 721 12.82 -3.61 4.33
CA PRO A 721 13.79 -4.63 3.96
C PRO A 721 13.23 -5.67 2.97
N VAL A 722 13.99 -5.96 1.91
CA VAL A 722 13.55 -6.85 0.81
C VAL A 722 13.07 -8.22 1.28
N GLN A 723 13.64 -8.75 2.36
CA GLN A 723 13.25 -10.05 2.94
C GLN A 723 11.82 -10.01 3.50
N ASN A 724 11.48 -8.93 4.21
CA ASN A 724 10.13 -8.70 4.74
C ASN A 724 9.16 -8.41 3.61
N TRP A 725 9.58 -7.60 2.62
CA TRP A 725 8.77 -7.37 1.42
C TRP A 725 8.46 -8.67 0.70
N THR A 726 9.46 -9.53 0.47
CA THR A 726 9.27 -10.81 -0.23
C THR A 726 8.29 -11.73 0.53
N ARG A 727 8.39 -11.79 1.86
CA ARG A 727 7.44 -12.54 2.70
C ARG A 727 6.01 -11.99 2.63
N TRP A 728 5.89 -10.71 2.33
CA TRP A 728 4.64 -10.00 2.30
C TRP A 728 3.99 -10.02 0.91
N SER A 729 4.74 -9.71 -0.15
CA SER A 729 4.29 -9.66 -1.54
C SER A 729 4.35 -11.00 -2.28
N GLY A 730 5.07 -11.99 -1.74
CA GLY A 730 5.41 -13.23 -2.44
C GLY A 730 6.53 -13.08 -3.48
N ASN A 731 6.95 -11.84 -3.80
CA ASN A 731 7.89 -11.58 -4.88
C ASN A 731 8.81 -10.39 -4.58
N ALA A 732 10.12 -10.64 -4.50
CA ALA A 732 11.12 -9.60 -4.27
C ALA A 732 11.20 -8.56 -5.39
N ALA A 733 10.88 -8.95 -6.64
CA ALA A 733 10.99 -8.08 -7.80
C ALA A 733 9.99 -6.92 -7.78
N THR A 734 8.89 -7.06 -7.03
CA THR A 734 7.83 -6.05 -6.92
C THR A 734 8.17 -4.96 -5.90
N HIS A 735 9.36 -5.00 -5.28
CA HIS A 735 9.75 -4.05 -4.24
C HIS A 735 10.00 -2.63 -4.80
N PRO A 736 9.29 -1.60 -4.31
CA PRO A 736 9.39 -0.22 -4.81
C PRO A 736 10.60 0.56 -4.32
N THR A 737 11.81 0.11 -4.63
CA THR A 737 13.01 0.83 -4.22
C THR A 737 13.22 2.17 -4.96
N ASN A 738 12.54 2.38 -6.09
CA ASN A 738 12.74 3.53 -6.97
C ASN A 738 11.48 4.37 -7.22
N ASP A 739 10.35 4.02 -6.61
CA ASP A 739 9.08 4.70 -6.86
C ASP A 739 9.09 6.16 -6.38
N TRP A 740 10.06 6.56 -5.54
CA TRP A 740 10.32 7.96 -5.20
C TRP A 740 10.54 8.84 -6.44
N GLN A 741 10.92 8.27 -7.59
CA GLN A 741 11.00 8.99 -8.86
C GLN A 741 9.64 9.55 -9.31
N LEU A 742 8.52 8.97 -8.89
CA LEU A 742 7.18 9.55 -9.09
C LEU A 742 7.10 10.97 -8.54
N ILE A 743 7.70 11.23 -7.38
CA ILE A 743 7.71 12.56 -6.74
C ILE A 743 8.39 13.58 -7.66
N GLN A 744 9.50 13.17 -8.28
CA GLN A 744 10.22 14.00 -9.26
C GLN A 744 9.37 14.26 -10.51
N LEU A 745 8.54 13.31 -10.93
CA LEU A 745 7.63 13.53 -12.07
C LEU A 745 6.55 14.56 -11.73
N PHE A 746 6.01 14.55 -10.51
CA PHE A 746 5.07 15.58 -10.03
C PHE A 746 5.74 16.96 -9.95
N LEU A 747 6.92 17.04 -9.32
CA LEU A 747 7.63 18.31 -9.14
C LEU A 747 8.16 18.92 -10.43
N ASN A 748 8.69 18.09 -11.32
CA ASN A 748 9.23 18.53 -12.61
C ASN A 748 8.15 18.61 -13.70
N ARG A 749 6.86 18.45 -13.34
CA ARG A 749 5.72 18.50 -14.28
C ARG A 749 5.89 17.57 -15.48
N SER A 750 6.53 16.42 -15.27
CA SER A 750 6.98 15.52 -16.33
C SER A 750 6.03 14.36 -16.58
N LEU A 751 4.84 14.37 -15.97
CA LEU A 751 3.79 13.36 -16.17
C LEU A 751 3.20 13.35 -17.59
N GLY A 752 3.52 14.33 -18.45
CA GLY A 752 2.99 14.38 -19.83
C GLY A 752 1.52 14.77 -19.92
N LEU A 753 0.96 15.32 -18.83
CA LEU A 753 -0.42 15.75 -18.71
C LEU A 753 -0.60 17.19 -19.24
N ASP A 754 -1.84 17.59 -19.51
CA ASP A 754 -2.16 18.91 -20.07
C ASP A 754 -1.60 20.05 -19.20
N PRO A 755 -0.70 20.91 -19.71
CA PRO A 755 -0.17 22.04 -18.95
C PRO A 755 -1.24 22.97 -18.37
N ALA A 756 -2.43 23.07 -19.00
CA ALA A 756 -3.55 23.87 -18.50
C ALA A 756 -4.14 23.33 -17.19
N SER A 757 -3.88 22.08 -16.85
CA SER A 757 -4.32 21.45 -15.60
C SER A 757 -3.38 21.67 -14.42
N VAL A 758 -2.25 22.37 -14.60
CA VAL A 758 -1.26 22.60 -13.53
C VAL A 758 -1.39 24.00 -12.95
N SER A 759 -1.69 24.10 -11.65
CA SER A 759 -1.64 25.34 -10.87
C SER A 759 -0.39 25.38 -10.01
N GLY A 760 0.41 26.43 -10.11
CA GLY A 760 1.55 26.68 -9.22
C GLY A 760 1.14 27.46 -7.98
N ALA A 761 1.68 27.11 -6.81
CA ALA A 761 1.40 27.87 -5.59
C ALA A 761 1.95 29.29 -5.70
N SER A 762 1.13 30.29 -5.34
CA SER A 762 1.53 31.69 -5.29
C SER A 762 1.11 32.36 -3.97
N PRO A 763 1.47 31.79 -2.80
CA PRO A 763 1.12 32.40 -1.53
C PRO A 763 1.82 33.73 -1.32
N LEU A 764 1.15 34.67 -0.65
CA LEU A 764 1.78 35.85 -0.08
C LEU A 764 2.30 35.50 1.31
N LEU A 765 3.63 35.40 1.45
CA LEU A 765 4.33 35.22 2.72
C LEU A 765 4.73 36.60 3.23
N VAL A 766 4.00 37.11 4.21
CA VAL A 766 4.22 38.46 4.74
C VAL A 766 4.41 38.45 6.25
N ASN A 767 5.43 39.14 6.75
CA ASN A 767 5.64 39.30 8.20
C ASN A 767 5.73 37.95 8.95
N ASN A 768 6.36 36.91 8.40
CA ASN A 768 6.50 35.64 9.11
C ASN A 768 7.89 35.51 9.73
N THR A 769 8.00 34.78 10.83
CA THR A 769 9.29 34.33 11.39
C THR A 769 9.43 32.82 11.18
N ILE A 770 10.25 32.41 10.23
CA ILE A 770 10.56 31.02 9.90
C ILE A 770 11.93 30.69 10.49
N ALA A 771 11.95 30.00 11.64
CA ALA A 771 13.21 29.77 12.36
C ALA A 771 13.33 28.40 13.02
N ALA A 772 14.57 27.93 13.20
CA ALA A 772 14.87 26.67 13.88
C ALA A 772 14.11 25.45 13.29
N ASN A 773 13.86 25.43 11.98
CA ASN A 773 13.31 24.27 11.28
C ASN A 773 14.45 23.38 10.76
N SER A 774 14.23 22.07 10.82
CA SER A 774 15.20 21.04 10.44
C SER A 774 14.76 20.32 9.18
N GLY A 775 15.64 20.12 8.22
CA GLY A 775 15.29 19.42 6.98
C GLY A 775 16.48 18.95 6.17
N SER A 776 16.29 17.92 5.33
CA SER A 776 17.33 17.45 4.41
C SER A 776 17.55 18.39 3.23
N ALA A 777 18.82 18.61 2.85
CA ALA A 777 19.43 19.25 1.66
C ALA A 777 18.85 20.56 1.08
N ASN A 778 17.54 20.79 1.13
CA ASN A 778 16.84 21.94 0.54
C ASN A 778 16.31 22.90 1.62
N GLY A 779 15.74 24.01 1.18
CA GLY A 779 15.35 25.15 2.03
C GLY A 779 14.30 24.86 3.10
N ALA A 780 14.32 25.65 4.18
CA ALA A 780 13.20 25.79 5.10
C ALA A 780 11.96 26.33 4.38
N ILE A 781 12.17 27.20 3.39
CA ILE A 781 11.18 27.54 2.37
C ILE A 781 11.63 26.87 1.06
N TYR A 782 10.83 25.94 0.55
CA TYR A 782 11.07 25.31 -0.74
C TYR A 782 10.06 25.79 -1.77
N ILE A 783 10.55 26.22 -2.93
CA ILE A 783 9.75 26.68 -4.05
C ILE A 783 9.98 25.73 -5.24
N ALA A 784 8.96 24.90 -5.52
CA ALA A 784 8.98 23.94 -6.61
C ALA A 784 8.78 24.62 -7.97
N PRO A 785 9.18 23.96 -9.08
CA PRO A 785 9.05 24.50 -10.42
C PRO A 785 7.65 25.04 -10.77
N GLY A 786 7.64 26.29 -11.23
CA GLY A 786 6.48 27.09 -11.61
C GLY A 786 5.50 27.46 -10.50
N SER A 787 5.93 27.43 -9.23
CA SER A 787 5.30 28.15 -8.12
C SER A 787 5.94 29.54 -7.97
N THR A 788 5.16 30.57 -7.69
CA THR A 788 5.60 31.97 -7.63
C THR A 788 5.14 32.68 -6.35
N PRO A 789 5.59 32.24 -5.15
CA PRO A 789 5.27 32.95 -3.92
C PRO A 789 5.89 34.35 -3.90
N ALA A 790 5.31 35.24 -3.09
CA ALA A 790 5.91 36.53 -2.75
C ALA A 790 6.39 36.51 -1.29
N LEU A 791 7.67 36.80 -1.07
CA LEU A 791 8.34 36.81 0.22
C LEU A 791 8.63 38.25 0.62
N VAL A 792 7.88 38.75 1.59
CA VAL A 792 7.99 40.14 2.06
C VAL A 792 8.05 40.24 3.57
N ASN A 793 8.97 41.04 4.12
CA ASN A 793 9.02 41.33 5.56
C ASN A 793 9.16 40.07 6.43
N ASN A 794 9.72 38.97 5.92
CA ASN A 794 9.88 37.74 6.71
C ASN A 794 11.25 37.68 7.35
N ILE A 795 11.36 37.07 8.53
CA ILE A 795 12.63 36.57 9.07
C ILE A 795 12.75 35.09 8.72
N VAL A 796 13.85 34.69 8.08
CA VAL A 796 14.21 33.29 7.80
C VAL A 796 15.58 33.04 8.43
N ALA A 797 15.62 32.47 9.63
CA ALA A 797 16.87 32.38 10.38
C ALA A 797 17.06 31.07 11.16
N PHE A 798 18.31 30.66 11.38
CA PHE A 798 18.66 29.50 12.21
C PHE A 798 18.05 28.18 11.73
N ASN A 799 17.70 28.06 10.45
CA ASN A 799 17.19 26.81 9.88
C ASN A 799 18.34 25.94 9.35
N SER A 800 18.07 24.65 9.11
CA SER A 800 19.05 23.79 8.42
C SER A 800 19.45 24.32 7.04
N ASN A 801 18.55 25.02 6.34
CA ASN A 801 18.79 25.70 5.06
C ASN A 801 17.82 26.89 4.94
N GLY A 802 18.17 27.92 4.18
CA GLY A 802 17.35 29.12 3.98
C GLY A 802 16.22 28.93 2.97
N VAL A 803 16.12 29.81 1.97
CA VAL A 803 15.14 29.73 0.88
C VAL A 803 15.75 29.00 -0.31
N PHE A 804 15.10 27.95 -0.80
CA PHE A 804 15.52 27.18 -1.96
C PHE A 804 14.48 27.26 -3.07
N LYS A 805 14.93 27.67 -4.26
CA LYS A 805 14.11 27.77 -5.46
C LYS A 805 14.69 26.90 -6.56
N GLN A 806 13.89 25.97 -7.07
CA GLN A 806 14.35 25.00 -8.07
C GLN A 806 14.09 25.44 -9.52
N GLY A 807 12.95 26.09 -9.79
CA GLY A 807 12.52 26.41 -11.15
C GLY A 807 13.17 27.67 -11.75
N ALA A 808 12.72 28.07 -12.94
CA ALA A 808 13.22 29.26 -13.67
C ALA A 808 12.31 30.49 -13.51
N GLU A 809 11.13 30.33 -12.91
CA GLU A 809 10.16 31.40 -12.69
C GLU A 809 10.70 32.56 -11.83
N THR A 810 10.13 33.75 -11.96
CA THR A 810 10.51 34.88 -11.10
C THR A 810 9.77 34.80 -9.77
N VAL A 811 10.51 34.88 -8.67
CA VAL A 811 9.97 34.95 -7.30
C VAL A 811 10.29 36.31 -6.72
N ILE A 812 9.32 36.92 -6.05
CA ILE A 812 9.51 38.22 -5.41
C ILE A 812 10.08 37.98 -4.01
N ALA A 813 11.27 38.52 -3.74
CA ALA A 813 11.81 38.68 -2.39
C ALA A 813 12.11 40.16 -2.18
N ARG A 814 11.70 40.71 -1.03
CA ARG A 814 12.00 42.08 -0.61
C ARG A 814 11.87 42.21 0.90
N THR A 815 12.71 43.07 1.47
CA THR A 815 12.69 43.42 2.91
C THR A 815 12.61 42.21 3.84
N ASN A 816 13.24 41.09 3.50
CA ASN A 816 13.35 39.93 4.37
C ASN A 816 14.66 39.97 5.16
N CYS A 817 14.64 39.44 6.39
CA CYS A 817 15.85 39.15 7.15
C CYS A 817 16.23 37.68 6.98
N VAL A 818 17.44 37.40 6.53
CA VAL A 818 17.99 36.03 6.41
C VAL A 818 19.26 35.91 7.25
N PHE A 819 19.36 34.90 8.10
CA PHE A 819 20.53 34.78 8.98
C PHE A 819 20.80 33.37 9.49
N ALA A 820 22.07 32.97 9.49
CA ALA A 820 22.56 31.74 10.10
C ALA A 820 21.75 30.48 9.71
N ASN A 821 21.23 30.46 8.48
CA ASN A 821 20.75 29.22 7.88
C ASN A 821 21.96 28.41 7.39
N GLY A 822 21.86 27.08 7.35
CA GLY A 822 23.01 26.18 7.14
C GLY A 822 23.92 26.50 5.92
N PRO A 823 23.84 25.77 4.79
CA PRO A 823 24.76 25.98 3.68
C PRO A 823 24.44 27.24 2.85
N PHE A 824 23.23 27.79 2.95
CA PHE A 824 22.80 28.99 2.22
C PHE A 824 21.60 29.68 2.87
N ASP A 825 21.55 31.00 2.73
CA ASP A 825 20.35 31.81 2.99
C ASP A 825 19.39 31.84 1.79
N TYR A 826 19.94 31.92 0.58
CA TYR A 826 19.22 31.79 -0.68
C TYR A 826 19.93 30.84 -1.64
N TYR A 827 19.16 29.95 -2.29
CA TYR A 827 19.62 29.09 -3.39
C TYR A 827 18.65 29.18 -4.56
N GLY A 828 19.17 29.41 -5.77
CA GLY A 828 18.35 29.60 -6.98
C GLY A 828 17.58 30.92 -7.02
N LEU A 829 17.70 31.75 -5.98
CA LEU A 829 17.08 33.07 -5.82
C LEU A 829 18.18 34.06 -5.37
N SER A 830 18.12 35.31 -5.84
CA SER A 830 19.01 36.37 -5.35
C SER A 830 18.33 37.13 -4.22
N ALA A 831 19.13 37.72 -3.32
CA ALA A 831 18.61 38.58 -2.27
C ALA A 831 17.77 39.73 -2.85
N GLY A 832 16.65 40.01 -2.20
CA GLY A 832 15.69 41.04 -2.55
C GLY A 832 16.17 42.46 -2.24
N VAL A 833 15.46 43.45 -2.78
CA VAL A 833 15.66 44.85 -2.40
C VAL A 833 15.27 45.03 -0.92
N GLY A 834 16.15 45.62 -0.13
CA GLY A 834 15.93 45.85 1.29
C GLY A 834 16.11 44.62 2.18
N ASP A 835 16.53 43.47 1.63
CA ASP A 835 16.83 42.29 2.45
C ASP A 835 18.01 42.57 3.40
N ILE A 836 17.92 42.02 4.61
CA ILE A 836 18.92 42.14 5.68
C ILE A 836 19.55 40.77 5.90
N ALA A 837 20.89 40.69 5.85
CA ALA A 837 21.65 39.47 6.10
C ALA A 837 22.40 39.54 7.44
N ALA A 838 21.68 39.72 8.55
CA ALA A 838 22.22 39.95 9.89
C ALA A 838 21.35 39.31 10.96
N ASP A 839 21.90 39.11 12.17
CA ASP A 839 21.17 38.50 13.27
C ASP A 839 19.88 39.28 13.56
N PRO A 840 18.69 38.63 13.54
CA PRO A 840 17.46 39.29 13.93
C PRO A 840 17.42 39.65 15.42
N GLU A 841 18.35 39.16 16.23
CA GLU A 841 18.48 39.43 17.66
C GLU A 841 17.21 39.06 18.44
N PHE A 842 16.86 37.77 18.41
CA PHE A 842 15.73 37.26 19.19
C PHE A 842 16.02 37.21 20.69
N VAL A 843 15.01 37.49 21.52
CA VAL A 843 15.12 37.46 22.99
C VAL A 843 15.62 36.12 23.52
N SER A 844 15.04 35.00 23.06
CA SER A 844 15.48 33.66 23.46
C SER A 844 14.93 32.60 22.48
N PRO A 845 15.59 32.42 21.32
CA PRO A 845 15.12 31.48 20.31
C PRO A 845 15.14 30.03 20.81
N ALA A 846 16.07 29.68 21.71
CA ALA A 846 16.16 28.35 22.32
C ALA A 846 14.87 27.99 23.10
N SER A 847 14.30 28.94 23.85
CA SER A 847 13.03 28.74 24.56
C SER A 847 11.80 28.97 23.67
N GLY A 848 11.98 29.33 22.40
CA GLY A 848 10.90 29.62 21.46
C GLY A 848 10.34 31.04 21.56
N ASN A 849 11.08 31.93 22.23
CA ASN A 849 10.75 33.35 22.25
C ASN A 849 11.47 34.05 21.09
N PHE A 850 10.71 34.36 20.05
CA PHE A 850 11.16 35.02 18.83
C PHE A 850 10.76 36.50 18.79
N ASP A 851 10.47 37.11 19.94
CA ASP A 851 10.39 38.57 20.05
C ASP A 851 11.77 39.18 19.76
N LEU A 852 11.79 40.39 19.18
CA LEU A 852 13.03 41.10 18.86
C LEU A 852 13.59 41.81 20.09
N LEU A 853 14.91 41.84 20.20
CA LEU A 853 15.62 42.76 21.09
C LEU A 853 15.61 44.17 20.50
N ALA A 854 15.65 45.18 21.36
CA ALA A 854 15.53 46.60 20.97
C ALA A 854 16.69 47.13 20.09
N THR A 855 17.74 46.33 19.90
CA THR A 855 18.90 46.61 19.05
C THR A 855 18.78 45.99 17.65
N SER A 856 17.72 45.21 17.40
CA SER A 856 17.53 44.48 16.16
C SER A 856 17.41 45.40 14.95
N LEU A 857 18.09 45.04 13.85
CA LEU A 857 17.96 45.72 12.56
C LEU A 857 16.61 45.48 11.88
N CYS A 858 15.81 44.53 12.39
CA CYS A 858 14.47 44.26 11.88
C CYS A 858 13.42 45.27 12.37
N ILE A 859 13.77 46.11 13.35
CA ILE A 859 12.90 47.16 13.89
C ILE A 859 12.73 48.29 12.86
N ASP A 860 11.48 48.68 12.58
CA ASP A 860 11.15 49.76 11.65
C ASP A 860 11.76 49.61 10.24
N ALA A 861 12.02 48.37 9.80
CA ALA A 861 12.74 48.08 8.55
C ALA A 861 11.88 47.43 7.46
N GLY A 862 10.61 47.14 7.75
CA GLY A 862 9.70 46.49 6.82
C GLY A 862 9.16 47.42 5.73
N ASP A 863 8.69 46.83 4.65
CA ASP A 863 8.05 47.54 3.54
C ASP A 863 6.53 47.55 3.70
N ASP A 864 5.99 48.74 3.97
CA ASP A 864 4.56 48.97 4.18
C ASP A 864 3.70 48.91 2.90
N SER A 865 4.31 48.92 1.72
CA SER A 865 3.55 48.92 0.45
C SER A 865 2.68 47.67 0.27
N VAL A 866 3.01 46.57 0.96
CA VAL A 866 2.15 45.36 1.03
C VAL A 866 0.75 45.66 1.54
N PHE A 867 0.58 46.65 2.42
CA PHE A 867 -0.69 46.94 3.10
C PHE A 867 -1.65 47.81 2.29
N SER A 868 -1.29 48.18 1.05
CA SER A 868 -2.13 49.02 0.18
C SER A 868 -3.40 48.32 -0.35
N ALA A 869 -3.50 47.00 -0.17
CA ALA A 869 -4.69 46.23 -0.54
C ALA A 869 -5.75 46.22 0.58
N ALA A 870 -7.03 46.38 0.21
CA ALA A 870 -8.12 46.55 1.16
C ALA A 870 -8.32 45.39 2.17
N TRP A 871 -7.85 44.19 1.84
CA TRP A 871 -7.92 42.98 2.68
C TRP A 871 -6.70 42.82 3.62
N LEU A 872 -5.71 43.72 3.54
CA LEU A 872 -4.59 43.85 4.51
C LEU A 872 -4.79 45.06 5.46
N LEU A 873 -5.94 45.75 5.40
CA LEU A 873 -6.20 47.02 6.13
C LEU A 873 -6.40 46.88 7.65
N ASP A 874 -6.36 45.67 8.22
CA ASP A 874 -6.35 45.48 9.68
C ASP A 874 -4.95 45.55 10.30
N GLU A 875 -3.93 45.56 9.46
CA GLU A 875 -2.50 45.65 9.84
C GLU A 875 -2.00 47.05 10.27
N PRO A 876 -2.69 48.20 10.07
CA PRO A 876 -2.27 49.47 10.68
C PRO A 876 -2.25 49.43 12.22
N ALA A 877 -2.94 48.47 12.84
CA ALA A 877 -2.84 48.21 14.29
C ALA A 877 -1.55 47.48 14.68
N ARG A 878 -0.85 46.85 13.73
CA ARG A 878 0.47 46.24 13.94
C ARG A 878 1.53 47.32 14.13
N ARG A 879 1.54 48.34 13.27
CA ARG A 879 2.56 49.40 13.23
C ARG A 879 2.68 50.12 14.57
N GLN A 880 3.78 49.90 15.27
CA GLN A 880 4.12 50.65 16.50
C GLN A 880 5.13 51.78 16.26
N GLY A 881 5.84 51.76 15.14
CA GLY A 881 6.84 52.77 14.76
C GLY A 881 6.59 53.45 13.41
N ALA A 882 7.66 53.80 12.71
CA ALA A 882 7.63 54.48 11.41
C ALA A 882 7.20 53.55 10.27
N GLN A 883 7.69 52.31 10.32
CA GLN A 883 7.37 51.21 9.39
C GLN A 883 7.07 49.96 10.22
N VAL A 884 6.47 48.93 9.62
CA VAL A 884 6.32 47.65 10.33
C VAL A 884 7.67 46.95 10.55
N GLU A 885 7.77 46.14 11.60
CA GLU A 885 8.91 45.26 11.84
C GLU A 885 8.99 44.16 10.76
N ILE A 886 10.21 43.77 10.39
CA ILE A 886 10.43 42.51 9.65
C ILE A 886 10.23 41.35 10.64
N GLY A 887 9.41 40.37 10.28
CA GLY A 887 9.07 39.20 11.11
C GLY A 887 7.64 39.20 11.65
N ALA A 888 7.31 38.20 12.48
CA ALA A 888 5.96 37.96 13.00
C ALA A 888 5.49 38.94 14.07
N TYR A 889 6.45 39.54 14.80
CA TYR A 889 6.18 40.30 16.00
C TYR A 889 6.78 41.70 15.89
N GLU A 890 6.01 42.65 16.38
CA GLU A 890 6.44 44.02 16.64
C GLU A 890 7.29 44.05 17.93
N LEU A 891 8.14 45.07 18.13
CA LEU A 891 8.92 45.17 19.38
C LEU A 891 7.98 45.21 20.59
N SER A 892 8.05 44.18 21.44
CA SER A 892 7.13 44.09 22.58
C SER A 892 7.57 44.99 23.75
N PRO A 893 6.63 45.63 24.48
CA PRO A 893 6.90 46.25 25.76
C PRO A 893 7.49 45.28 26.81
N SER A 894 7.31 43.97 26.65
CA SER A 894 7.91 42.96 27.54
C SER A 894 9.34 42.56 27.16
N SER A 895 9.85 43.06 26.02
CA SER A 895 11.21 42.76 25.57
C SER A 895 12.23 43.30 26.58
N PRO A 896 13.28 42.54 26.93
CA PRO A 896 14.30 42.99 27.85
C PRO A 896 15.11 44.15 27.23
N GLY A 897 15.59 45.04 28.10
CA GLY A 897 16.52 46.09 27.68
C GLY A 897 17.90 45.49 27.40
N VAL A 898 18.56 45.99 26.37
CA VAL A 898 19.90 45.60 25.94
C VAL A 898 20.89 46.68 26.34
N ILE A 899 21.94 46.31 27.08
CA ILE A 899 23.05 47.21 27.39
C ILE A 899 24.00 47.21 26.18
N THR A 900 24.20 48.38 25.59
CA THR A 900 25.11 48.65 24.48
C THR A 900 26.12 49.73 24.88
N ASP A 901 27.09 49.99 23.99
CA ASP A 901 28.01 51.13 24.10
C ASP A 901 28.66 51.23 25.49
N VAL A 902 29.22 50.13 25.97
CA VAL A 902 29.87 50.07 27.30
C VAL A 902 31.22 50.77 27.22
N PHE A 903 31.38 51.83 27.99
CA PHE A 903 32.63 52.59 28.13
C PHE A 903 33.16 52.45 29.55
N GLY A 904 34.41 52.02 29.66
CA GLY A 904 35.15 51.98 30.92
C GLY A 904 36.55 52.52 30.69
N ASP A 905 36.97 53.46 31.52
CA ASP A 905 38.31 54.02 31.49
C ASP A 905 39.20 53.32 32.53
N SER A 906 40.29 52.69 32.07
CA SER A 906 41.32 52.09 32.93
C SER A 906 42.09 53.09 33.80
N SER A 907 41.90 54.40 33.60
CA SER A 907 42.51 55.50 34.35
C SER A 907 41.64 56.03 35.51
N GLY A 908 40.49 55.39 35.78
CA GLY A 908 39.63 55.70 36.94
C GLY A 908 38.47 56.66 36.64
N GLY A 909 38.07 56.81 35.38
CA GLY A 909 36.85 57.51 34.98
C GLY A 909 35.55 56.77 35.34
N PRO A 910 34.38 57.42 35.16
CA PRO A 910 33.08 56.79 35.40
C PRO A 910 32.86 55.59 34.46
N PHE A 911 32.12 54.59 34.94
CA PHE A 911 31.64 53.50 34.10
C PHE A 911 30.34 53.91 33.42
N GLU A 912 30.27 53.79 32.09
CA GLU A 912 29.14 54.27 31.31
C GLU A 912 28.61 53.19 30.36
N PHE A 913 27.30 53.21 30.11
CA PHE A 913 26.69 52.41 29.05
C PHE A 913 25.39 53.03 28.56
N LYS A 914 24.93 52.59 27.39
CA LYS A 914 23.60 52.90 26.87
C LYS A 914 22.69 51.69 27.11
N LEU A 915 21.46 51.91 27.55
CA LEU A 915 20.43 50.88 27.58
C LEU A 915 19.42 51.16 26.48
N MET A 916 19.25 50.24 25.54
CA MET A 916 18.20 50.26 24.51
C MET A 916 17.04 49.35 24.93
N ALA A 917 15.81 49.83 24.85
CA ALA A 917 14.61 49.07 25.20
C ALA A 917 13.36 49.69 24.57
N PHE A 918 12.20 49.04 24.73
CA PHE A 918 10.92 49.64 24.34
C PHE A 918 10.71 51.03 24.99
N THR A 919 10.16 51.98 24.23
CA THR A 919 9.94 53.36 24.68
C THR A 919 8.96 53.44 25.86
N GLY A 920 9.27 54.29 26.83
CA GLY A 920 8.48 54.52 28.04
C GLY A 920 8.69 53.48 29.15
N ARG A 921 9.60 52.52 28.99
CA ARG A 921 9.89 51.50 30.01
C ARG A 921 10.86 52.00 31.07
N ARG A 922 10.69 51.52 32.30
CA ARG A 922 11.54 51.87 33.44
C ARG A 922 12.44 50.70 33.81
N PHE A 923 13.72 50.98 34.00
CA PHE A 923 14.71 50.00 34.41
C PHE A 923 15.45 50.47 35.66
N ALA A 924 15.47 49.61 36.68
CA ALA A 924 16.37 49.76 37.82
C ALA A 924 17.75 49.23 37.40
N ILE A 925 18.75 50.11 37.41
CA ILE A 925 20.14 49.70 37.24
C ILE A 925 20.64 49.23 38.60
N GLU A 926 20.97 47.95 38.68
CA GLU A 926 21.44 47.31 39.90
C GLU A 926 22.93 46.97 39.76
N THR A 927 23.66 47.07 40.87
CA THR A 927 25.05 46.68 40.95
C THR A 927 25.27 45.55 41.95
N SER A 928 26.26 44.71 41.69
CA SER A 928 26.68 43.63 42.58
C SER A 928 28.20 43.54 42.63
N ALA A 929 28.74 43.10 43.77
CA ALA A 929 30.15 42.73 43.89
C ALA A 929 30.38 41.22 43.73
N ASN A 930 29.33 40.39 43.76
CA ASN A 930 29.44 38.92 43.82
C ASN A 930 28.44 38.17 42.92
N LEU A 931 27.66 38.89 42.10
CA LEU A 931 26.57 38.38 41.24
C LEU A 931 25.37 37.77 42.00
N VAL A 932 25.38 37.81 43.33
CA VAL A 932 24.31 37.27 44.19
C VAL A 932 23.50 38.41 44.81
N ASP A 933 24.19 39.36 45.44
CA ASP A 933 23.58 40.49 46.13
C ASP A 933 23.53 41.69 45.20
N TRP A 934 22.32 42.11 44.83
CA TRP A 934 22.08 43.19 43.87
C TRP A 934 21.45 44.39 44.56
N VAL A 935 22.07 45.56 44.42
CA VAL A 935 21.61 46.83 44.99
C VAL A 935 21.28 47.81 43.88
N SER A 936 20.07 48.37 43.91
CA SER A 936 19.64 49.39 42.95
C SER A 936 20.41 50.69 43.14
N VAL A 937 20.97 51.21 42.05
CA VAL A 937 21.71 52.48 41.99
C VAL A 937 20.79 53.61 41.55
N THR A 938 20.08 53.40 40.45
CA THR A 938 19.13 54.37 39.89
C THR A 938 18.01 53.65 39.17
N THR A 939 16.89 54.36 38.93
CA THR A 939 15.82 53.90 38.04
C THR A 939 15.60 54.95 36.96
N ASN A 940 15.83 54.56 35.71
CA ASN A 940 15.73 55.45 34.56
C ASN A 940 14.63 54.95 33.61
N SER A 941 14.07 55.86 32.81
CA SER A 941 13.07 55.55 31.79
C SER A 941 13.64 55.76 30.38
N THR A 942 13.30 54.89 29.44
CA THR A 942 13.66 55.04 28.01
C THR A 942 12.72 56.04 27.33
N ALA A 943 13.14 57.30 27.16
CA ALA A 943 12.26 58.32 26.56
C ALA A 943 12.09 58.14 25.04
N ASP A 944 13.19 57.84 24.33
CA ASP A 944 13.23 57.63 22.87
C ASP A 944 13.78 56.23 22.55
N GLY A 945 13.32 55.22 23.27
CA GLY A 945 13.80 53.84 23.14
C GLY A 945 15.19 53.57 23.74
N PHE A 946 15.81 54.56 24.39
CA PHE A 946 17.06 54.36 25.13
C PHE A 946 17.26 55.37 26.28
N PHE A 947 18.25 55.11 27.14
CA PHE A 947 18.89 56.11 28.00
C PHE A 947 20.39 55.81 28.17
N SER A 948 21.19 56.82 28.49
CA SER A 948 22.59 56.64 28.89
C SER A 948 22.71 56.62 30.42
N PHE A 949 23.55 55.74 30.93
CA PHE A 949 23.89 55.62 32.34
C PHE A 949 25.38 55.89 32.55
N SER A 950 25.71 56.54 33.67
CA SER A 950 27.07 56.83 34.11
C SER A 950 27.15 56.59 35.62
N ASP A 951 28.12 55.80 36.07
CA ASP A 951 28.42 55.53 37.48
C ASP A 951 29.81 56.06 37.84
N PRO A 952 29.91 57.29 38.38
CA PRO A 952 31.15 57.85 38.87
C PRO A 952 31.75 57.07 40.05
N ALA A 953 30.94 56.32 40.81
CA ALA A 953 31.40 55.55 41.96
C ALA A 953 32.04 54.21 41.58
N ALA A 954 32.08 53.87 40.28
CA ALA A 954 32.77 52.68 39.77
C ALA A 954 34.29 52.74 39.97
N ALA A 955 34.88 53.94 39.92
CA ALA A 955 36.32 54.17 40.01
C ALA A 955 36.99 53.69 41.32
N GLY A 956 36.20 53.44 42.37
CA GLY A 956 36.68 52.97 43.68
C GLY A 956 36.51 51.47 43.96
N SER A 957 35.99 50.68 43.01
CA SER A 957 35.67 49.26 43.22
C SER A 957 36.61 48.34 42.43
N ASN A 958 37.12 47.28 43.06
CA ASN A 958 37.96 46.27 42.38
C ASN A 958 37.15 45.36 41.46
N GLU A 959 35.89 45.08 41.79
CA GLU A 959 34.95 44.27 41.00
C GLU A 959 33.54 44.84 41.16
N ARG A 960 32.87 45.17 40.05
CA ARG A 960 31.50 45.70 40.06
C ARG A 960 30.75 45.25 38.81
N PHE A 961 29.66 44.51 39.01
CA PHE A 961 28.79 44.00 37.95
C PHE A 961 27.53 44.87 37.86
N TYR A 962 26.99 45.02 36.65
CA TYR A 962 25.80 45.80 36.37
C TYR A 962 24.73 44.91 35.72
N ARG A 963 23.46 45.14 36.06
CA ARG A 963 22.31 44.61 35.32
C ARG A 963 21.20 45.64 35.27
N ALA A 964 20.39 45.59 34.21
CA ALA A 964 19.14 46.35 34.12
C ALA A 964 17.97 45.42 34.44
N ARG A 965 17.18 45.77 35.46
CA ARG A 965 15.96 45.05 35.81
C ARG A 965 14.75 45.88 35.44
N LEU A 966 13.87 45.34 34.59
CA LEU A 966 12.59 45.97 34.26
C LEU A 966 11.76 46.15 35.53
N VAL A 967 11.22 47.34 35.75
CA VAL A 967 10.35 47.67 36.91
C VAL A 967 9.01 48.25 36.44
N PRO A 968 7.93 48.09 37.23
CA PRO A 968 6.59 48.58 36.88
C PRO A 968 6.50 50.09 36.61
#